data_AF-A0A7C5FVN4-F1
#
_entry.id   AF-A0A7C5FVN4-F1
#
_cell.length_a   1.000
_cell.length_b   1.000
_cell.length_c   1.000
_cell.angle_alpha   90.00
_cell.angle_beta   90.00
_cell.angle_gamma   90.00
#
_symmetry.space_group_name_H-M   'P 1'
#
loop_
_entity.id
_entity.type
_entity.pdbx_description
1 polymer ?
#
loop_
_entity_poly.entity_id
_entity_poly.type
_entity_poly.pdbx_seq_one_letter_code
_entity_poly.pdbx_strand_id
1 'polypeptide(L)'
;MCDFDLSTLNAGAPWHRESFGTFISEDLPTLLTERLPLTGYKTAWVVNQVQNDKGSDQHTCRVDVGVGGVEVSYIIPSPNEEGLFHIDDGLHVVVPVASDENLDTATVRCVGEQLHDYVAERLGKASGDLPWDETLVRAWLPLDQWVRNVVTSRSGDDSLRWATGQWLDGTNGLAARSHLRRIMIPGAEKPIAPGQFGRVCPFETPEGPNIGRIFSIAVGATIRNGRIEIVDDRPEAALGLTASMVPFLEHNDANRQLFAVNMMRQWLIPETPEPALVQTGNEPAGEGVWCGRNLLTAFISQGYETFEDAILISESGAKRLDVRPGDKISNRHGTKGVIGRVVPDDEMPKLADGTPVELVCSSIALHTRLNFGQIREALMSRIARAEGEPAIVPPFHAPTDDEIRERLRKAGLLENGMEHLTVQGKTLDYPSVAGWVYWGLTNHKAEYKVHAGVISDCNRQGQLEYQALRDMGCFANIASYFNTCSGEREDAEEFAEAVESGPVAQRGAPSPRMARLIERLAAAGIRAELNANGLSFALASPDGGLKLARPLAHPWLPGHAISEVGVFPDMPHYGPMVEASAALQRAIDSGAPASLADTAAASLQARLDEYLNAMLVPPADLYRRDWQAAELRFGNRVMFSGRTVLAPGWDLRLDQIGLAEKIAWTMFGPLVIREIGDRAQVENRTEAAARALDEIMARSWVILTRAPVLTPTGLIAFHPVRIPDDVIRIHPAVAFLMNGDFDGDQAAVFLPITEDAQREAGEKLSLTGHLRRDPNLYGLRLITQEAVWGLARLSLTSDGLKEVNRAAGTGIAMRSGIIDKDSLADALREIMARDGVDGVIQAIERLFELGLRAAKESGASIDPFIGRGLALPPVPDGTDPTQWDAYCENVDDLLVSRSDYGSVHIGPQLLSIKSGARGSVRHLARLFSGKLVTDAAGRPVPVTHGLREGVTPEEMFACVAGAREGLASINYEMTRNPYGVAAAGPPKGFGVLARAMRATNPGPVFARAAAAGEVDPLTDLDSRLFAGLPPDDAP
;
A
#
# COMPACT_ATOMS: atom_id res chain seq x y z
N MET A 1 -15.49 26.47 -31.07
CA MET A 1 -15.17 27.16 -29.81
C MET A 1 -16.48 27.68 -29.27
N CYS A 2 -17.05 27.00 -28.27
CA CYS A 2 -18.08 27.58 -27.42
C CYS A 2 -17.37 28.48 -26.40
N ASP A 3 -17.90 29.67 -26.15
CA ASP A 3 -17.42 30.56 -25.10
C ASP A 3 -17.68 29.91 -23.74
N PHE A 4 -16.69 29.16 -23.22
CA PHE A 4 -16.68 28.69 -21.84
C PHE A 4 -16.09 29.80 -20.96
N ASP A 5 -16.77 30.12 -19.86
CA ASP A 5 -16.24 31.00 -18.83
C ASP A 5 -15.09 30.28 -18.10
N LEU A 6 -13.86 30.50 -18.58
CA LEU A 6 -12.60 29.98 -18.03
C LEU A 6 -12.18 30.71 -16.74
N SER A 7 -13.14 31.10 -15.89
CA SER A 7 -12.80 31.61 -14.57
C SER A 7 -12.06 30.53 -13.77
N THR A 8 -10.79 30.80 -13.45
CA THR A 8 -9.90 29.88 -12.73
C THR A 8 -10.55 29.41 -11.43
N LEU A 9 -10.63 28.08 -11.23
CA LEU A 9 -11.17 27.51 -9.99
C LEU A 9 -10.36 27.98 -8.76
N ASN A 10 -11.04 28.39 -7.69
CA ASN A 10 -10.39 28.89 -6.48
C ASN A 10 -9.79 27.74 -5.64
N ALA A 11 -8.50 27.51 -5.76
CA ALA A 11 -7.80 26.48 -5.00
C ALA A 11 -7.49 26.86 -3.53
N GLY A 12 -7.75 28.10 -3.10
CA GLY A 12 -7.37 28.60 -1.78
C GLY A 12 -8.17 28.01 -0.62
N ALA A 13 -7.56 27.95 0.57
CA ALA A 13 -8.15 27.43 1.80
C ALA A 13 -8.24 28.52 2.90
N PRO A 14 -8.97 29.63 2.66
CA PRO A 14 -8.93 30.80 3.54
C PRO A 14 -9.46 30.53 4.96
N TRP A 15 -10.29 29.51 5.12
CA TRP A 15 -10.91 29.13 6.40
C TRP A 15 -9.90 28.84 7.51
N HIS A 16 -8.67 28.42 7.19
CA HIS A 16 -7.63 28.21 8.20
C HIS A 16 -7.25 29.52 8.88
N ARG A 17 -6.96 30.55 8.08
CA ARG A 17 -6.59 31.89 8.57
C ARG A 17 -7.78 32.61 9.18
N GLU A 18 -8.93 32.55 8.53
CA GLU A 18 -10.17 33.17 8.99
C GLU A 18 -10.61 32.60 10.34
N SER A 19 -10.72 31.27 10.48
CA SER A 19 -11.10 30.60 11.73
C SER A 19 -10.14 30.93 12.89
N PHE A 20 -8.82 30.86 12.64
CA PHE A 20 -7.83 31.23 13.66
C PHE A 20 -7.97 32.70 14.07
N GLY A 21 -8.17 33.59 13.09
CA GLY A 21 -8.39 35.01 13.31
C GLY A 21 -9.59 35.28 14.20
N THR A 22 -10.77 34.76 13.83
CA THR A 22 -12.02 34.89 14.58
C THR A 22 -11.88 34.38 16.00
N PHE A 23 -11.26 33.21 16.20
CA PHE A 23 -11.04 32.70 17.55
C PHE A 23 -10.22 33.67 18.42
N ILE A 24 -9.10 34.17 17.89
CA ILE A 24 -8.20 35.06 18.63
C ILE A 24 -8.84 36.44 18.90
N SER A 25 -9.61 36.99 17.97
CA SER A 25 -10.18 38.33 18.12
C SER A 25 -11.51 38.36 18.86
N GLU A 26 -12.32 37.30 18.77
CA GLU A 26 -13.72 37.31 19.22
C GLU A 26 -14.01 36.22 20.25
N ASP A 27 -13.71 34.95 19.96
CA ASP A 27 -14.15 33.83 20.80
C ASP A 27 -13.34 33.68 22.09
N LEU A 28 -12.00 33.77 21.99
CA LEU A 28 -11.11 33.67 23.13
C LEU A 28 -11.41 34.72 24.21
N PRO A 29 -11.49 36.04 23.92
CA PRO A 29 -11.81 37.02 24.96
C PRO A 29 -13.18 36.79 25.59
N THR A 30 -14.16 36.32 24.82
CA THR A 30 -15.50 35.95 25.32
C THR A 30 -15.39 34.77 26.30
N LEU A 31 -14.74 33.68 25.89
CA LEU A 31 -14.52 32.49 26.72
C LEU A 31 -13.76 32.82 28.02
N LEU A 32 -12.73 33.66 27.95
CA LEU A 32 -11.96 34.08 29.12
C LEU A 32 -12.81 34.94 30.07
N THR A 33 -13.64 35.84 29.55
CA THR A 33 -14.53 36.68 30.37
C THR A 33 -15.54 35.85 31.16
N GLU A 34 -16.04 34.76 30.58
CA GLU A 34 -17.00 33.87 31.24
C GLU A 34 -16.37 33.01 32.35
N ARG A 35 -15.05 32.76 32.28
CA ARG A 35 -14.36 31.74 33.08
C ARG A 35 -13.32 32.28 34.06
N LEU A 36 -12.77 33.47 33.79
CA LEU A 36 -11.69 34.12 34.55
C LEU A 36 -12.07 35.58 34.89
N PRO A 37 -11.51 36.16 35.97
CA PRO A 37 -11.66 37.59 36.27
C PRO A 37 -10.78 38.44 35.33
N LEU A 38 -11.20 38.55 34.07
CA LEU A 38 -10.47 39.23 33.01
C LEU A 38 -10.44 40.76 33.26
N THR A 39 -9.23 41.32 33.33
CA THR A 39 -8.99 42.77 33.51
C THR A 39 -8.47 43.45 32.25
N GLY A 40 -8.01 42.68 31.26
CA GLY A 40 -7.55 43.21 29.97
C GLY A 40 -7.31 42.11 28.94
N TYR A 41 -7.46 42.45 27.65
CA TYR A 41 -7.15 41.56 26.54
C TYR A 41 -6.71 42.38 25.32
N LYS A 42 -5.56 42.06 24.72
CA LYS A 42 -5.05 42.69 23.50
C LYS A 42 -4.34 41.66 22.63
N THR A 43 -4.39 41.86 21.31
CA THR A 43 -3.71 40.98 20.36
C THR A 43 -2.92 41.81 19.34
N ALA A 44 -1.79 41.27 18.88
CA ALA A 44 -0.96 41.87 17.85
C ALA A 44 -0.35 40.79 16.95
N TRP A 45 -0.50 40.92 15.63
CA TRP A 45 0.08 40.00 14.65
C TRP A 45 1.50 40.42 14.32
N VAL A 46 2.44 39.50 14.41
CA VAL A 46 3.86 39.77 14.18
C VAL A 46 4.39 38.78 13.15
N VAL A 47 4.99 39.30 12.08
CA VAL A 47 5.74 38.53 11.09
C VAL A 47 7.21 38.67 11.44
N ASN A 48 7.82 37.59 11.91
CA ASN A 48 9.25 37.56 12.18
C ASN A 48 9.96 36.98 10.96
N GLN A 49 10.84 37.77 10.34
CA GLN A 49 11.72 37.26 9.29
C GLN A 49 12.77 36.37 9.97
N VAL A 50 12.65 35.06 9.77
CA VAL A 50 13.65 34.12 10.28
C VAL A 50 14.76 34.01 9.23
N GLN A 51 15.98 34.41 9.58
CA GLN A 51 17.17 34.10 8.78
C GLN A 51 17.51 32.60 8.93
N ASN A 52 16.78 31.74 8.24
CA ASN A 52 17.19 30.36 8.00
C ASN A 52 17.55 30.17 6.52
N ASP A 53 18.22 29.07 6.18
CA ASP A 53 18.71 28.77 4.82
C ASP A 53 17.59 28.67 3.76
N LYS A 54 16.31 28.72 4.16
CA LYS A 54 15.12 28.63 3.29
C LYS A 54 14.26 29.91 3.24
N GLY A 55 14.59 30.94 4.02
CA GLY A 55 13.97 32.27 3.93
C GLY A 55 12.46 32.35 4.21
N SER A 56 11.89 31.45 5.03
CA SER A 56 10.44 31.44 5.33
C SER A 56 10.08 32.34 6.54
N ASP A 57 9.09 33.21 6.33
CA ASP A 57 8.56 34.10 7.38
C ASP A 57 7.82 33.30 8.47
N GLN A 58 8.14 33.55 9.74
CA GLN A 58 7.41 32.98 10.86
C GLN A 58 6.28 33.92 11.27
N HIS A 59 5.04 33.49 11.05
CA HIS A 59 3.84 34.23 11.45
C HIS A 59 3.47 33.87 12.89
N THR A 60 3.41 34.88 13.76
CA THR A 60 3.03 34.73 15.17
C THR A 60 1.93 35.71 15.56
N CYS A 61 1.17 35.35 16.59
CA CYS A 61 0.23 36.23 17.25
C CYS A 61 0.68 36.42 18.69
N ARG A 62 0.88 37.68 19.09
CA ARG A 62 1.05 38.06 20.48
C ARG A 62 -0.33 38.26 21.11
N VAL A 63 -0.58 37.60 22.24
CA VAL A 63 -1.82 37.73 23.02
C VAL A 63 -1.45 38.20 24.42
N ASP A 64 -1.88 39.40 24.79
CA ASP A 64 -1.69 39.98 26.13
C ASP A 64 -2.99 39.85 26.92
N VAL A 65 -2.96 39.17 28.06
CA VAL A 65 -4.13 38.87 28.91
C VAL A 65 -3.89 39.39 30.33
N GLY A 66 -4.83 40.16 30.86
CA GLY A 66 -4.88 40.57 32.26
C GLY A 66 -5.89 39.74 33.03
N VAL A 67 -5.49 39.06 34.10
CA VAL A 67 -6.38 38.27 34.98
C VAL A 67 -6.12 38.63 36.43
N GLY A 68 -7.15 39.08 37.16
CA GLY A 68 -7.02 39.40 38.59
C GLY A 68 -5.96 40.47 38.91
N GLY A 69 -5.63 41.35 37.96
CA GLY A 69 -4.59 42.37 38.10
C GLY A 69 -3.17 41.95 37.69
N VAL A 70 -2.98 40.72 37.21
CA VAL A 70 -1.71 40.22 36.65
C VAL A 70 -1.78 40.23 35.14
N GLU A 71 -0.79 40.81 34.46
CA GLU A 71 -0.67 40.78 33.00
C GLU A 71 0.30 39.69 32.55
N VAL A 72 -0.11 38.89 31.57
CA VAL A 72 0.70 37.83 30.96
C VAL A 72 0.63 37.94 29.44
N SER A 73 1.79 37.84 28.79
CA SER A 73 1.93 37.82 27.33
C SER A 73 2.24 36.42 26.82
N TYR A 74 1.56 36.02 25.75
CA TYR A 74 1.80 34.82 24.97
C TYR A 74 2.29 35.20 23.57
N ILE A 75 3.18 34.40 22.99
CA ILE A 75 3.56 34.48 21.57
C ILE A 75 3.29 33.10 21.00
N ILE A 76 2.22 32.98 20.22
CA ILE A 76 1.81 31.70 19.62
C ILE A 76 2.01 31.73 18.11
N PRO A 77 2.42 30.62 17.47
CA PRO A 77 2.40 30.49 16.03
C PRO A 77 0.99 30.74 15.47
N SER A 78 0.92 31.33 14.29
CA SER A 78 -0.33 31.59 13.58
C SER A 78 -0.22 31.15 12.13
N PRO A 79 -1.35 30.78 11.49
CA PRO A 79 -1.32 30.42 10.08
C PRO A 79 -1.03 31.66 9.22
N ASN A 80 -0.29 31.49 8.13
CA ASN A 80 -0.09 32.51 7.11
C ASN A 80 -1.36 32.69 6.24
N GLU A 81 -1.28 33.49 5.17
CA GLU A 81 -2.41 33.72 4.25
C GLU A 81 -2.90 32.45 3.54
N GLU A 82 -2.04 31.45 3.37
CA GLU A 82 -2.38 30.16 2.78
C GLU A 82 -2.94 29.14 3.80
N GLY A 83 -2.90 29.46 5.10
CA GLY A 83 -3.34 28.57 6.17
C GLY A 83 -2.24 27.72 6.81
N LEU A 84 -0.96 27.98 6.51
CA LEU A 84 0.19 27.19 6.98
C LEU A 84 0.81 27.77 8.25
N PHE A 85 1.14 26.88 9.19
CA PHE A 85 1.93 27.19 10.38
C PHE A 85 3.41 26.92 10.13
N HIS A 86 4.26 27.89 10.41
CA HIS A 86 5.71 27.70 10.40
C HIS A 86 6.20 27.53 11.84
N ILE A 87 6.62 26.32 12.19
CA ILE A 87 7.07 25.95 13.54
C ILE A 87 8.39 25.20 13.41
N ASP A 88 9.39 25.67 14.15
CA ASP A 88 10.79 25.25 14.00
C ASP A 88 11.22 25.34 12.52
N ASP A 89 11.72 24.26 11.93
CA ASP A 89 12.11 24.18 10.51
C ASP A 89 11.01 23.58 9.60
N GLY A 90 9.78 23.45 10.10
CA GLY A 90 8.70 22.69 9.46
C GLY A 90 7.45 23.50 9.15
N LEU A 91 6.85 23.21 8.00
CA LEU A 91 5.50 23.67 7.65
C LEU A 91 4.47 22.66 8.14
N HIS A 92 3.44 23.15 8.82
CA HIS A 92 2.36 22.37 9.39
C HIS A 92 0.99 22.90 8.96
N VAL A 93 0.01 22.01 8.90
CA VAL A 93 -1.40 22.32 8.67
C VAL A 93 -2.23 21.67 9.77
N VAL A 94 -3.25 22.38 10.26
CA VAL A 94 -4.25 21.81 11.18
C VAL A 94 -5.46 21.41 10.37
N VAL A 95 -5.70 20.10 10.23
CA VAL A 95 -6.75 19.58 9.35
C VAL A 95 -8.14 19.78 9.98
N PRO A 96 -9.12 20.38 9.27
CA PRO A 96 -10.49 20.48 9.73
C PRO A 96 -11.13 19.12 10.02
N VAL A 97 -12.01 19.09 11.03
CA VAL A 97 -12.72 17.88 11.47
C VAL A 97 -14.22 18.09 11.35
N ALA A 98 -14.90 17.19 10.63
CA ALA A 98 -16.36 17.14 10.60
C ALA A 98 -16.92 16.29 11.75
N SER A 99 -18.10 16.65 12.26
CA SER A 99 -18.80 15.90 13.31
C SER A 99 -19.22 14.50 12.88
N ASP A 100 -19.60 14.33 11.61
CA ASP A 100 -20.15 13.11 11.03
C ASP A 100 -20.07 13.15 9.49
N GLU A 101 -20.38 12.03 8.85
CA GLU A 101 -20.28 11.85 7.39
C GLU A 101 -21.36 12.57 6.55
N ASN A 102 -22.46 13.05 7.15
CA ASN A 102 -23.54 13.77 6.45
C ASN A 102 -23.19 15.26 6.36
N LEU A 103 -22.29 15.59 5.44
CA LEU A 103 -21.64 16.90 5.35
C LEU A 103 -22.56 18.08 5.04
N ASP A 104 -23.82 17.84 4.66
CA ASP A 104 -24.83 18.88 4.50
C ASP A 104 -25.38 19.43 5.83
N THR A 105 -25.30 18.63 6.89
CA THR A 105 -25.74 18.98 8.24
C THR A 105 -24.63 18.97 9.28
N ALA A 106 -23.49 18.35 8.96
CA ALA A 106 -22.33 18.26 9.84
C ALA A 106 -21.78 19.64 10.23
N THR A 107 -21.29 19.72 11.46
CA THR A 107 -20.47 20.85 11.93
C THR A 107 -19.01 20.58 11.65
N VAL A 108 -18.29 21.58 11.15
CA VAL A 108 -16.87 21.52 10.84
C VAL A 108 -16.10 22.39 11.80
N ARG A 109 -15.10 21.79 12.45
CA ARG A 109 -14.19 22.46 13.37
C ARG A 109 -12.87 22.72 12.64
N CYS A 110 -12.63 23.97 12.27
CA CYS A 110 -11.33 24.42 11.76
C CYS A 110 -10.39 24.68 12.96
N VAL A 111 -9.21 25.21 12.68
CA VAL A 111 -8.17 25.41 13.71
C VAL A 111 -8.63 26.28 14.88
N GLY A 112 -9.42 27.33 14.63
CA GLY A 112 -9.95 28.22 15.66
C GLY A 112 -10.96 27.51 16.56
N GLU A 113 -11.92 26.77 16.00
CA GLU A 113 -12.90 26.01 16.78
C GLU A 113 -12.24 24.87 17.56
N GLN A 114 -11.26 24.17 16.97
CA GLN A 114 -10.50 23.13 17.66
C GLN A 114 -9.68 23.69 18.83
N LEU A 115 -9.10 24.88 18.65
CA LEU A 115 -8.39 25.60 19.72
C LEU A 115 -9.38 26.07 20.79
N HIS A 116 -10.55 26.57 20.42
CA HIS A 116 -11.62 26.89 21.36
C HIS A 116 -11.97 25.69 22.23
N ASP A 117 -12.23 24.52 21.64
CA ASP A 117 -12.53 23.31 22.40
C ASP A 117 -11.39 22.90 23.34
N TYR A 118 -10.14 22.96 22.84
CA TYR A 118 -8.95 22.62 23.62
C TYR A 118 -8.82 23.49 24.88
N VAL A 119 -9.04 24.81 24.72
CA VAL A 119 -9.01 25.78 25.83
C VAL A 119 -10.20 25.56 26.74
N ALA A 120 -11.42 25.50 26.21
CA ALA A 120 -12.65 25.36 26.99
C ALA A 120 -12.69 24.09 27.85
N GLU A 121 -12.14 22.97 27.38
CA GLU A 121 -12.06 21.71 28.15
C GLU A 121 -11.09 21.80 29.35
N ARG A 122 -10.01 22.57 29.21
CA ARG A 122 -9.00 22.78 30.27
C ARG A 122 -9.35 23.92 31.20
N LEU A 123 -10.16 24.86 30.71
CA LEU A 123 -10.54 26.06 31.45
C LEU A 123 -11.72 25.75 32.38
N GLY A 124 -11.42 25.61 33.68
CA GLY A 124 -12.44 25.54 34.72
C GLY A 124 -13.14 26.88 34.96
N LYS A 125 -14.01 26.97 35.98
CA LYS A 125 -14.51 28.25 36.48
C LYS A 125 -13.69 28.66 37.70
N ALA A 126 -12.80 29.63 37.53
CA ALA A 126 -11.94 30.09 38.61
C ALA A 126 -12.74 30.88 39.66
N SER A 127 -12.42 30.70 40.95
CA SER A 127 -12.91 31.63 41.98
C SER A 127 -12.20 32.98 41.82
N GLY A 128 -12.94 34.07 41.99
CA GLY A 128 -12.36 35.43 41.97
C GLY A 128 -11.32 35.66 43.08
N ASP A 129 -11.33 34.83 44.12
CA ASP A 129 -10.47 34.97 45.31
C ASP A 129 -9.12 34.22 45.20
N LEU A 130 -8.81 33.64 44.04
CA LEU A 130 -7.49 33.01 43.84
C LEU A 130 -6.38 34.07 43.88
N PRO A 131 -5.23 33.80 44.52
CA PRO A 131 -4.09 34.71 44.55
C PRO A 131 -3.37 34.67 43.20
N TRP A 132 -3.93 35.32 42.18
CA TRP A 132 -3.41 35.31 40.82
C TRP A 132 -1.94 35.73 40.77
N ASP A 133 -1.14 34.93 40.08
CA ASP A 133 0.23 35.21 39.65
C ASP A 133 0.43 34.68 38.22
N GLU A 134 1.56 34.98 37.58
CA GLU A 134 1.81 34.53 36.20
C GLU A 134 1.78 33.00 36.06
N THR A 135 2.24 32.26 37.08
CA THR A 135 2.28 30.80 37.07
C THR A 135 0.86 30.22 37.04
N LEU A 136 -0.04 30.74 37.88
CA LEU A 136 -1.43 30.36 37.92
C LEU A 136 -2.18 30.75 36.64
N VAL A 137 -1.93 31.94 36.09
CA VAL A 137 -2.55 32.35 34.82
C VAL A 137 -2.13 31.41 33.69
N ARG A 138 -0.84 31.08 33.55
CA ARG A 138 -0.37 30.12 32.53
C ARG A 138 -0.85 28.68 32.77
N ALA A 139 -1.04 28.28 34.02
CA ALA A 139 -1.59 26.97 34.35
C ALA A 139 -3.07 26.83 33.95
N TRP A 140 -3.86 27.90 34.10
CA TRP A 140 -5.28 27.94 33.73
C TRP A 140 -5.51 28.22 32.24
N LEU A 141 -4.62 28.99 31.60
CA LEU A 141 -4.67 29.33 30.18
C LEU A 141 -3.41 28.84 29.45
N PRO A 142 -3.30 27.53 29.16
CA PRO A 142 -2.08 26.94 28.62
C PRO A 142 -1.97 27.10 27.10
N LEU A 143 -2.03 28.33 26.57
CA LEU A 143 -1.92 28.60 25.12
C LEU A 143 -0.57 28.12 24.54
N ASP A 144 0.51 28.19 25.33
CA ASP A 144 1.84 27.68 24.93
C ASP A 144 1.90 26.14 24.87
N GLN A 145 1.00 25.44 25.56
CA GLN A 145 0.93 23.96 25.50
C GLN A 145 0.07 23.49 24.34
N TRP A 146 -0.89 24.29 23.89
CA TRP A 146 -1.71 23.96 22.71
C TRP A 146 -0.84 23.73 21.47
N VAL A 147 0.14 24.60 21.21
CA VAL A 147 1.06 24.47 20.08
C VAL A 147 1.78 23.11 20.08
N ARG A 148 2.19 22.65 21.28
CA ARG A 148 2.84 21.35 21.49
C ARG A 148 1.90 20.16 21.34
N ASN A 149 0.67 20.29 21.82
CA ASN A 149 -0.26 19.17 21.90
C ASN A 149 -1.16 19.00 20.66
N VAL A 150 -1.35 20.06 19.87
CA VAL A 150 -2.29 20.08 18.73
C VAL A 150 -1.58 20.30 17.40
N VAL A 151 -0.63 21.24 17.33
CA VAL A 151 0.00 21.61 16.05
C VAL A 151 1.25 20.77 15.75
N THR A 152 2.05 20.49 16.78
CA THR A 152 3.32 19.73 16.66
C THR A 152 3.27 18.33 17.27
N SER A 153 2.08 17.88 17.72
CA SER A 153 1.94 16.52 18.21
C SER A 153 2.29 15.54 17.10
N ARG A 154 3.16 14.56 17.41
CA ARG A 154 3.54 13.54 16.44
C ARG A 154 2.32 12.68 16.13
N SER A 155 2.07 12.46 14.84
CA SER A 155 1.12 11.44 14.39
C SER A 155 1.44 10.10 15.03
N GLY A 156 0.47 9.48 15.71
CA GLY A 156 0.62 8.18 16.37
C GLY A 156 0.57 8.16 17.89
N ASP A 157 0.37 9.30 18.56
CA ASP A 157 -0.07 9.31 19.96
C ASP A 157 -1.60 9.22 20.03
N ASP A 158 -2.12 7.99 19.91
CA ASP A 158 -3.56 7.68 19.94
C ASP A 158 -4.24 8.04 21.28
N SER A 159 -3.48 8.44 22.29
CA SER A 159 -4.01 8.95 23.56
C SER A 159 -4.50 10.40 23.47
N LEU A 160 -4.17 11.13 22.39
CA LEU A 160 -4.53 12.54 22.19
C LEU A 160 -5.70 12.68 21.21
N ARG A 161 -6.89 13.02 21.71
CA ARG A 161 -8.10 13.40 20.95
C ARG A 161 -7.89 14.56 19.94
N TRP A 162 -6.73 15.24 19.95
CA TRP A 162 -6.43 16.48 19.21
C TRP A 162 -5.28 16.33 18.19
N ALA A 163 -4.98 15.12 17.72
CA ALA A 163 -3.93 14.86 16.72
C ALA A 163 -4.33 15.28 15.28
N THR A 164 -4.67 16.55 15.09
CA THR A 164 -5.13 17.13 13.81
C THR A 164 -4.06 18.00 13.13
N GLY A 165 -3.02 18.41 13.86
CA GLY A 165 -1.81 19.00 13.29
C GLY A 165 -0.98 17.97 12.53
N GLN A 166 -0.62 18.29 11.30
CA GLN A 166 0.16 17.42 10.41
C GLN A 166 1.29 18.22 9.76
N TRP A 167 2.43 17.56 9.54
CA TRP A 167 3.46 18.06 8.64
C TRP A 167 2.86 18.23 7.24
N LEU A 168 3.12 19.37 6.61
CA LEU A 168 2.67 19.62 5.25
C LEU A 168 3.24 18.54 4.31
N ASP A 169 2.40 18.07 3.39
CA ASP A 169 2.87 17.18 2.34
C ASP A 169 3.56 18.04 1.27
N GLY A 170 4.87 18.17 1.39
CA GLY A 170 5.71 18.95 0.50
C GLY A 170 6.21 18.18 -0.73
N THR A 171 5.63 17.03 -1.06
CA THR A 171 6.10 16.20 -2.20
C THR A 171 6.05 16.98 -3.52
N ASN A 172 4.94 17.69 -3.75
CA ASN A 172 4.79 18.64 -4.85
C ASN A 172 3.71 19.69 -4.53
N GLY A 173 3.51 20.68 -5.41
CA GLY A 173 2.55 21.76 -5.20
C GLY A 173 1.09 21.30 -5.14
N LEU A 174 0.74 20.23 -5.86
CA LEU A 174 -0.60 19.62 -5.79
C LEU A 174 -0.84 18.92 -4.44
N ALA A 175 0.16 18.20 -3.94
CA ALA A 175 0.11 17.51 -2.66
C ALA A 175 -0.10 18.52 -1.52
N ALA A 176 0.67 19.61 -1.52
CA ALA A 176 0.57 20.68 -0.52
C ALA A 176 -0.81 21.34 -0.52
N ARG A 177 -1.32 21.73 -1.70
CA ARG A 177 -2.63 22.40 -1.82
C ARG A 177 -3.79 21.45 -1.52
N SER A 178 -3.71 20.19 -1.96
CA SER A 178 -4.70 19.17 -1.60
C SER A 178 -4.69 18.89 -0.09
N HIS A 179 -3.52 18.92 0.56
CA HIS A 179 -3.42 18.77 2.02
C HIS A 179 -4.05 19.95 2.77
N LEU A 180 -3.86 21.19 2.31
CA LEU A 180 -4.57 22.37 2.84
C LEU A 180 -6.09 22.25 2.73
N ARG A 181 -6.60 21.55 1.71
CA ARG A 181 -8.03 21.29 1.51
C ARG A 181 -8.53 20.01 2.17
N ARG A 182 -7.70 19.29 2.93
CA ARG A 182 -8.09 18.02 3.55
C ARG A 182 -9.15 18.24 4.64
N ILE A 183 -10.04 17.27 4.80
CA ILE A 183 -10.97 17.18 5.93
C ILE A 183 -11.00 15.75 6.48
N MET A 184 -11.09 15.64 7.80
CA MET A 184 -11.19 14.37 8.53
C MET A 184 -12.59 14.17 9.11
N ILE A 185 -13.06 12.93 9.08
CA ILE A 185 -14.32 12.47 9.67
C ILE A 185 -14.00 11.25 10.55
N PRO A 186 -13.45 11.45 11.77
CA PRO A 186 -12.96 10.34 12.60
C PRO A 186 -14.04 9.31 12.93
N GLY A 187 -15.28 9.77 13.10
CA GLY A 187 -16.44 8.94 13.45
C GLY A 187 -17.16 8.28 12.26
N ALA A 188 -16.68 8.44 11.02
CA ALA A 188 -17.42 7.93 9.86
C ALA A 188 -17.60 6.40 9.93
N GLU A 189 -18.86 5.96 9.78
CA GLU A 189 -19.23 4.54 9.74
C GLU A 189 -19.32 4.02 8.31
N LYS A 190 -19.61 4.91 7.35
CA LYS A 190 -19.77 4.56 5.93
C LYS A 190 -18.67 5.17 5.08
N PRO A 191 -18.23 4.47 4.01
CA PRO A 191 -17.25 5.02 3.09
C PRO A 191 -17.81 6.18 2.27
N ILE A 192 -19.13 6.25 2.07
CA ILE A 192 -19.82 7.32 1.37
C ILE A 192 -21.16 7.62 2.06
N ALA A 193 -21.60 8.87 2.04
CA ALA A 193 -22.87 9.30 2.62
C ALA A 193 -23.59 10.30 1.71
N PRO A 194 -24.92 10.45 1.85
CA PRO A 194 -25.66 11.53 1.21
C PRO A 194 -25.10 12.92 1.58
N GLY A 195 -25.30 13.91 0.72
CA GLY A 195 -24.88 15.30 0.98
C GLY A 195 -23.40 15.61 0.72
N GLN A 196 -22.57 14.60 0.42
CA GLN A 196 -21.14 14.79 0.10
C GLN A 196 -20.89 15.46 -1.27
N PHE A 197 -21.80 15.30 -2.23
CA PHE A 197 -21.67 15.86 -3.57
C PHE A 197 -21.50 17.38 -3.53
N GLY A 198 -20.52 17.89 -4.28
CA GLY A 198 -20.17 19.31 -4.32
C GLY A 198 -19.45 19.84 -3.09
N ARG A 199 -19.43 19.13 -1.96
CA ARG A 199 -18.74 19.54 -0.70
C ARG A 199 -17.35 18.95 -0.59
N VAL A 200 -17.22 17.67 -0.91
CA VAL A 200 -15.94 16.95 -0.92
C VAL A 200 -15.76 16.23 -2.25
N CYS A 201 -14.51 16.07 -2.65
CA CYS A 201 -14.18 15.33 -3.84
C CYS A 201 -14.59 13.87 -3.70
N PRO A 202 -15.29 13.29 -4.70
CA PRO A 202 -15.65 11.88 -4.69
C PRO A 202 -14.46 10.92 -4.82
N PHE A 203 -13.34 11.38 -5.41
CA PHE A 203 -12.19 10.55 -5.74
C PHE A 203 -10.99 10.74 -4.80
N GLU A 204 -10.79 11.94 -4.22
CA GLU A 204 -9.65 12.22 -3.35
C GLU A 204 -9.87 11.70 -1.93
N THR A 205 -9.78 10.38 -1.76
CA THR A 205 -9.84 9.67 -0.49
C THR A 205 -8.78 8.56 -0.48
N PRO A 206 -8.16 8.22 0.67
CA PRO A 206 -7.20 7.13 0.74
C PRO A 206 -7.84 5.79 0.39
N GLU A 207 -7.06 4.90 -0.25
CA GLU A 207 -7.50 3.54 -0.61
C GLU A 207 -7.56 2.59 0.57
N GLY A 208 -6.78 2.85 1.63
CA GLY A 208 -6.60 1.94 2.75
C GLY A 208 -7.67 2.07 3.85
N PRO A 209 -7.33 1.79 5.12
CA PRO A 209 -8.31 1.74 6.21
C PRO A 209 -9.02 3.07 6.52
N ASN A 210 -8.51 4.18 5.97
CA ASN A 210 -9.07 5.52 6.13
C ASN A 210 -10.00 5.95 5.00
N ILE A 211 -10.36 5.02 4.09
CA ILE A 211 -11.37 5.29 3.06
C ILE A 211 -12.68 5.76 3.70
N GLY A 212 -13.20 6.90 3.25
CA GLY A 212 -14.42 7.50 3.83
C GLY A 212 -14.21 8.29 5.11
N ARG A 213 -13.02 8.29 5.69
CA ARG A 213 -12.67 9.10 6.87
C ARG A 213 -11.82 10.31 6.53
N ILE A 214 -11.17 10.30 5.37
CA ILE A 214 -10.33 11.40 4.90
C ILE A 214 -10.75 11.76 3.48
N PHE A 215 -10.94 13.05 3.26
CA PHE A 215 -11.33 13.63 1.99
C PHE A 215 -10.56 14.91 1.69
N SER A 216 -10.63 15.36 0.44
CA SER A 216 -10.36 16.75 0.08
C SER A 216 -11.68 17.50 -0.14
N ILE A 217 -11.79 18.71 0.39
CA ILE A 217 -12.89 19.64 0.14
C ILE A 217 -12.88 20.02 -1.35
N ALA A 218 -14.04 19.92 -2.00
CA ALA A 218 -14.21 20.21 -3.43
C ALA A 218 -13.78 21.66 -3.73
N VAL A 219 -13.24 21.94 -4.92
CA VAL A 219 -12.70 23.27 -5.26
C VAL A 219 -13.80 24.35 -5.25
N GLY A 220 -15.01 23.98 -5.64
CA GLY A 220 -16.22 24.81 -5.58
C GLY A 220 -16.85 24.93 -4.19
N ALA A 221 -16.18 24.46 -3.13
CA ALA A 221 -16.66 24.54 -1.75
C ALA A 221 -15.73 25.33 -0.83
N THR A 222 -16.31 25.91 0.21
CA THR A 222 -15.61 26.65 1.28
C THR A 222 -16.19 26.30 2.65
N ILE A 223 -15.43 26.54 3.72
CA ILE A 223 -15.93 26.43 5.09
C ILE A 223 -16.30 27.82 5.61
N ARG A 224 -17.57 27.99 6.02
CA ARG A 224 -18.09 29.21 6.64
C ARG A 224 -19.01 28.85 7.79
N ASN A 225 -18.88 29.57 8.90
CA ASN A 225 -19.73 29.39 10.10
C ASN A 225 -19.82 27.91 10.54
N GLY A 226 -18.68 27.19 10.50
CA GLY A 226 -18.61 25.78 10.84
C GLY A 226 -19.37 24.84 9.92
N ARG A 227 -19.61 25.19 8.65
CA ARG A 227 -20.28 24.35 7.65
C ARG A 227 -19.57 24.42 6.30
N ILE A 228 -19.69 23.35 5.50
CA ILE A 228 -19.21 23.35 4.12
C ILE A 228 -20.31 23.89 3.20
N GLU A 229 -20.04 25.03 2.57
CA GLU A 229 -20.91 25.69 1.62
C GLU A 229 -20.40 25.49 0.19
N ILE A 230 -21.30 25.13 -0.72
CA ILE A 230 -21.03 25.07 -2.16
C ILE A 230 -21.19 26.50 -2.70
N VAL A 231 -20.12 27.03 -3.29
CA VAL A 231 -20.06 28.39 -3.86
C VAL A 231 -19.91 28.39 -5.39
N ASP A 232 -19.58 27.24 -5.98
CA ASP A 232 -19.58 26.98 -7.42
C ASP A 232 -20.15 25.58 -7.63
N ASP A 233 -21.26 25.48 -8.37
CA ASP A 233 -22.03 24.26 -8.61
C ASP A 233 -21.71 23.61 -9.96
N ARG A 234 -20.72 24.12 -10.71
CA ARG A 234 -20.25 23.47 -11.94
C ARG A 234 -19.74 22.05 -11.64
N PRO A 235 -19.96 21.07 -12.52
CA PRO A 235 -19.53 19.68 -12.31
C PRO A 235 -18.03 19.53 -11.99
N GLU A 236 -17.17 20.25 -12.69
CA GLU A 236 -15.72 20.25 -12.47
C GLU A 236 -15.31 20.92 -11.16
N ALA A 237 -16.12 21.84 -10.61
CA ALA A 237 -15.90 22.48 -9.32
C ALA A 237 -16.27 21.57 -8.15
N ALA A 238 -17.16 20.58 -8.35
CA ALA A 238 -17.49 19.55 -7.36
C ALA A 238 -16.34 18.53 -7.12
N LEU A 239 -15.27 18.60 -7.92
CA LEU A 239 -14.07 17.78 -7.79
C LEU A 239 -13.07 18.43 -6.83
N GLY A 240 -12.08 17.65 -6.38
CA GLY A 240 -10.89 18.17 -5.69
C GLY A 240 -9.88 18.68 -6.71
N LEU A 241 -8.86 19.41 -6.25
CA LEU A 241 -7.88 20.06 -7.11
C LEU A 241 -7.14 19.07 -8.03
N THR A 242 -6.84 17.87 -7.53
CA THR A 242 -6.11 16.88 -8.32
C THR A 242 -7.03 16.22 -9.34
N ALA A 243 -8.27 15.91 -8.92
CA ALA A 243 -9.29 15.35 -9.78
C ALA A 243 -9.72 16.31 -10.91
N SER A 244 -9.77 17.62 -10.65
CA SER A 244 -10.16 18.61 -11.65
C SER A 244 -9.13 18.79 -12.77
N MET A 245 -7.89 18.29 -12.58
CA MET A 245 -6.79 18.31 -13.54
C MET A 245 -6.69 17.04 -14.41
N VAL A 246 -7.64 16.11 -14.30
CA VAL A 246 -7.71 14.91 -15.13
C VAL A 246 -8.59 15.19 -16.35
N PRO A 247 -8.03 15.30 -17.57
CA PRO A 247 -8.84 15.43 -18.78
C PRO A 247 -9.59 14.12 -19.04
N PHE A 248 -10.71 14.16 -19.78
CA PHE A 248 -11.48 12.96 -20.12
C PHE A 248 -11.86 12.12 -18.88
N LEU A 249 -12.20 12.79 -17.77
CA LEU A 249 -12.46 12.14 -16.49
C LEU A 249 -13.64 11.18 -16.59
N GLU A 250 -14.67 11.57 -17.33
CA GLU A 250 -15.89 10.85 -17.65
C GLU A 250 -15.67 9.55 -18.44
N HIS A 251 -14.47 9.34 -18.98
CA HIS A 251 -14.11 8.13 -19.73
C HIS A 251 -13.31 7.11 -18.89
N ASN A 252 -13.16 7.33 -17.58
CA ASN A 252 -12.45 6.42 -16.69
C ASN A 252 -13.37 5.88 -15.58
N ASP A 253 -13.17 4.63 -15.21
CA ASP A 253 -13.83 4.01 -14.06
C ASP A 253 -13.47 4.73 -12.75
N ALA A 254 -14.45 4.83 -11.84
CA ALA A 254 -14.31 5.55 -10.58
C ALA A 254 -13.16 5.04 -9.70
N ASN A 255 -12.86 3.73 -9.69
CA ASN A 255 -11.71 3.21 -8.93
C ASN A 255 -10.38 3.70 -9.52
N ARG A 256 -10.27 3.76 -10.85
CA ARG A 256 -9.07 4.26 -11.52
C ARG A 256 -8.88 5.74 -11.27
N GLN A 257 -9.95 6.51 -11.22
CA GLN A 257 -9.87 7.92 -10.90
C GLN A 257 -9.38 8.16 -9.48
N LEU A 258 -9.90 7.40 -8.51
CA LEU A 258 -9.42 7.43 -7.13
C LEU A 258 -7.91 7.13 -7.06
N PHE A 259 -7.43 6.12 -7.79
CA PHE A 259 -6.00 5.80 -7.85
C PHE A 259 -5.19 6.92 -8.53
N ALA A 260 -5.68 7.46 -9.65
CA ALA A 260 -4.99 8.50 -10.42
C ALA A 260 -4.69 9.74 -9.57
N VAL A 261 -5.71 10.27 -8.90
CA VAL A 261 -5.60 11.49 -8.10
C VAL A 261 -4.72 11.28 -6.86
N ASN A 262 -4.70 10.06 -6.31
CA ASN A 262 -3.80 9.70 -5.22
C ASN A 262 -2.34 9.61 -5.66
N MET A 263 -2.08 9.11 -6.88
CA MET A 263 -0.71 9.00 -7.42
C MET A 263 -0.13 10.35 -7.83
N MET A 264 -0.93 11.25 -8.41
CA MET A 264 -0.47 12.60 -8.80
C MET A 264 0.12 13.40 -7.63
N ARG A 265 -0.41 13.22 -6.41
CA ARG A 265 0.12 13.84 -5.18
C ARG A 265 1.47 13.26 -4.72
N GLN A 266 1.85 12.10 -5.25
CA GLN A 266 3.12 11.44 -4.94
C GLN A 266 4.20 11.71 -5.99
N TRP A 267 3.89 12.47 -7.04
CA TRP A 267 4.85 12.77 -8.10
C TRP A 267 5.98 13.67 -7.64
N LEU A 268 7.21 13.30 -7.98
CA LEU A 268 8.39 14.14 -7.82
C LEU A 268 8.42 15.18 -8.93
N ILE A 269 8.87 16.39 -8.61
CA ILE A 269 9.02 17.47 -9.59
C ILE A 269 10.31 17.21 -10.39
N PRO A 270 10.25 17.06 -11.73
CA PRO A 270 11.45 16.88 -12.55
C PRO A 270 12.27 18.17 -12.58
N GLU A 271 13.57 18.07 -12.90
CA GLU A 271 14.48 19.24 -12.97
C GLU A 271 14.00 20.33 -13.93
N THR A 272 13.35 19.93 -15.03
CA THR A 272 12.78 20.85 -16.03
C THR A 272 11.31 20.52 -16.26
N PRO A 273 10.39 20.98 -15.40
CA PRO A 273 8.95 20.74 -15.55
C PRO A 273 8.40 21.28 -16.87
N GLU A 274 7.40 20.59 -17.43
CA GLU A 274 6.66 21.05 -18.61
C GLU A 274 5.15 20.90 -18.41
N PRO A 275 4.33 21.83 -18.92
CA PRO A 275 2.88 21.67 -18.95
C PRO A 275 2.43 20.47 -19.79
N ALA A 276 1.29 19.87 -19.44
CA ALA A 276 0.68 18.84 -20.28
C ALA A 276 0.24 19.43 -21.63
N LEU A 277 0.33 18.64 -22.71
CA LEU A 277 -0.20 19.01 -24.03
C LEU A 277 -1.74 18.99 -24.07
N VAL A 278 -2.35 18.18 -23.22
CA VAL A 278 -3.81 18.14 -23.00
C VAL A 278 -4.05 18.64 -21.59
N GLN A 279 -4.70 19.78 -21.45
CA GLN A 279 -4.96 20.45 -20.17
C GLN A 279 -6.46 20.48 -19.91
N THR A 280 -6.83 20.80 -18.69
CA THR A 280 -8.23 20.96 -18.27
C THR A 280 -8.64 22.42 -18.23
N GLY A 281 -7.68 23.36 -18.13
CA GLY A 281 -7.93 24.76 -17.83
C GLY A 281 -8.11 25.01 -16.32
N ASN A 282 -8.10 23.94 -15.50
CA ASN A 282 -8.25 24.00 -14.05
C ASN A 282 -6.90 23.98 -13.32
N GLU A 283 -5.80 23.94 -14.05
CA GLU A 283 -4.47 23.88 -13.46
C GLU A 283 -4.13 25.19 -12.74
N PRO A 284 -3.84 25.14 -11.43
CA PRO A 284 -3.58 26.35 -10.67
C PRO A 284 -2.24 26.98 -11.06
N ALA A 285 -2.12 28.29 -10.94
CA ALA A 285 -0.83 28.97 -11.09
C ALA A 285 0.16 28.56 -9.97
N GLY A 286 1.46 28.69 -10.23
CA GLY A 286 2.52 28.51 -9.23
C GLY A 286 3.44 27.32 -9.47
N GLU A 287 4.52 27.27 -8.67
CA GLU A 287 5.57 26.26 -8.79
C GLU A 287 5.08 24.86 -8.37
N GLY A 288 5.67 23.82 -8.95
CA GLY A 288 5.41 22.43 -8.56
C GLY A 288 4.01 21.90 -8.86
N VAL A 289 3.26 22.54 -9.77
CA VAL A 289 1.95 22.04 -10.26
C VAL A 289 2.14 21.01 -11.37
N TRP A 290 2.98 21.35 -12.33
CA TRP A 290 3.38 20.45 -13.41
C TRP A 290 4.51 19.56 -12.92
N CYS A 291 4.20 18.32 -12.58
CA CYS A 291 5.15 17.38 -11.96
C CYS A 291 5.52 16.20 -12.88
N GLY A 292 5.19 16.30 -14.17
CA GLY A 292 5.35 15.23 -15.13
C GLY A 292 5.96 15.66 -16.46
N ARG A 293 5.91 14.74 -17.42
CA ARG A 293 6.42 14.87 -18.79
C ARG A 293 5.41 14.36 -19.79
N ASN A 294 5.34 15.02 -20.95
CA ASN A 294 4.64 14.49 -22.12
C ASN A 294 5.57 13.46 -22.80
N LEU A 295 5.26 12.18 -22.63
CA LEU A 295 6.01 11.08 -23.26
C LEU A 295 5.19 10.47 -24.38
N LEU A 296 5.79 10.33 -25.57
CA LEU A 296 5.16 9.64 -26.70
C LEU A 296 4.92 8.18 -26.33
N THR A 297 3.67 7.85 -26.01
CA THR A 297 3.24 6.58 -25.45
C THR A 297 2.54 5.74 -26.51
N ALA A 298 2.98 4.50 -26.70
CA ALA A 298 2.26 3.49 -27.47
C ALA A 298 1.55 2.49 -26.56
N PHE A 299 0.34 2.09 -26.94
CA PHE A 299 -0.48 1.11 -26.24
C PHE A 299 -0.42 -0.23 -26.97
N ILE A 300 0.65 -1.00 -26.74
CA ILE A 300 0.90 -2.30 -27.38
C ILE A 300 1.63 -3.23 -26.42
N SER A 301 1.59 -4.54 -26.67
CA SER A 301 2.48 -5.49 -26.00
C SER A 301 3.89 -5.41 -26.59
N GLN A 302 4.92 -5.45 -25.73
CA GLN A 302 6.32 -5.61 -26.12
C GLN A 302 6.96 -6.86 -25.53
N GLY A 303 6.16 -7.88 -25.17
CA GLY A 303 6.66 -9.14 -24.62
C GLY A 303 6.84 -9.07 -23.10
N TYR A 304 8.00 -9.51 -22.60
CA TYR A 304 8.30 -9.52 -21.15
C TYR A 304 8.34 -8.12 -20.55
N GLU A 305 8.75 -7.14 -21.34
CA GLU A 305 9.02 -5.76 -20.90
C GLU A 305 7.76 -4.98 -20.53
N THR A 306 6.60 -5.40 -21.03
CA THR A 306 5.29 -4.79 -20.73
C THR A 306 4.31 -5.77 -20.10
N PHE A 307 4.81 -6.92 -19.63
CA PHE A 307 3.95 -7.95 -19.04
C PHE A 307 3.39 -7.47 -17.70
N GLU A 308 2.13 -7.79 -17.40
CA GLU A 308 1.39 -7.21 -16.26
C GLU A 308 1.46 -5.67 -16.30
N ASP A 309 2.10 -5.07 -15.30
CA ASP A 309 2.19 -3.62 -15.09
C ASP A 309 3.57 -3.06 -15.34
N ALA A 310 4.47 -3.88 -15.90
CA ALA A 310 5.78 -3.39 -16.28
C ALA A 310 5.66 -2.38 -17.42
N ILE A 311 6.54 -1.38 -17.39
CA ILE A 311 6.63 -0.34 -18.41
C ILE A 311 7.99 -0.42 -19.10
N LEU A 312 7.96 -0.42 -20.43
CA LEU A 312 9.14 -0.24 -21.26
C LEU A 312 9.31 1.25 -21.56
N ILE A 313 10.51 1.78 -21.35
CA ILE A 313 10.83 3.18 -21.63
C ILE A 313 12.12 3.26 -22.45
N SER A 314 12.19 4.25 -23.33
CA SER A 314 13.39 4.54 -24.11
C SER A 314 14.46 5.25 -23.26
N GLU A 315 15.72 5.24 -23.69
CA GLU A 315 16.79 6.01 -23.03
C GLU A 315 16.47 7.50 -22.96
N SER A 316 15.93 8.08 -24.04
CA SER A 316 15.51 9.49 -24.06
C SER A 316 14.36 9.77 -23.11
N GLY A 317 13.34 8.90 -23.06
CA GLY A 317 12.21 9.00 -22.14
C GLY A 317 12.65 8.87 -20.68
N ALA A 318 13.51 7.89 -20.38
CA ALA A 318 14.06 7.66 -19.05
C ALA A 318 14.85 8.87 -18.54
N LYS A 319 15.68 9.46 -19.41
CA LYS A 319 16.43 10.68 -19.09
C LYS A 319 15.53 11.88 -18.85
N ARG A 320 14.45 12.05 -19.63
CA ARG A 320 13.51 13.16 -19.45
C ARG A 320 12.75 13.06 -18.13
N LEU A 321 12.44 11.84 -17.67
CA LEU A 321 11.68 11.58 -16.44
C LEU A 321 12.57 11.32 -15.21
N ASP A 322 13.89 11.16 -15.40
CA ASP A 322 14.87 10.78 -14.37
C ASP A 322 14.52 9.45 -13.66
N VAL A 323 14.39 8.37 -14.45
CA VAL A 323 13.97 7.05 -13.95
C VAL A 323 14.93 5.92 -14.31
N ARG A 324 14.92 4.88 -13.48
CA ARG A 324 15.67 3.62 -13.67
C ARG A 324 14.76 2.39 -13.51
N PRO A 325 15.20 1.17 -13.87
CA PRO A 325 14.45 -0.05 -13.59
C PRO A 325 14.01 -0.16 -12.12
N GLY A 326 12.72 -0.47 -11.91
CA GLY A 326 12.08 -0.56 -10.60
C GLY A 326 11.44 0.72 -10.08
N ASP A 327 11.74 1.88 -10.66
CA ASP A 327 11.05 3.12 -10.28
C ASP A 327 9.58 3.07 -10.71
N LYS A 328 8.68 3.48 -9.80
CA LYS A 328 7.24 3.48 -10.08
C LYS A 328 6.80 4.80 -10.71
N ILE A 329 6.18 4.71 -11.87
CA ILE A 329 5.59 5.85 -12.58
C ILE A 329 4.08 5.66 -12.74
N SER A 330 3.36 6.76 -12.97
CA SER A 330 1.93 6.72 -13.29
C SER A 330 1.52 7.86 -14.21
N ASN A 331 0.31 7.77 -14.78
CA ASN A 331 -0.31 8.87 -15.52
C ASN A 331 -1.57 9.38 -14.80
N ARG A 332 -2.20 10.43 -15.37
CA ARG A 332 -3.41 11.07 -14.81
C ARG A 332 -4.69 10.23 -14.93
N HIS A 333 -4.61 9.03 -15.50
CA HIS A 333 -5.75 8.13 -15.72
C HIS A 333 -5.67 6.84 -14.89
N GLY A 334 -4.75 6.78 -13.91
CA GLY A 334 -4.65 5.67 -12.98
C GLY A 334 -3.95 4.44 -13.55
N THR A 335 -3.26 4.57 -14.69
CA THR A 335 -2.24 3.60 -15.11
C THR A 335 -1.00 3.83 -14.26
N LYS A 336 -0.48 2.77 -13.67
CA LYS A 336 0.71 2.75 -12.82
C LYS A 336 1.51 1.49 -13.12
N GLY A 337 2.82 1.56 -12.93
CA GLY A 337 3.74 0.47 -13.24
C GLY A 337 5.16 0.80 -12.82
N VAL A 338 6.01 -0.22 -12.67
CA VAL A 338 7.45 -0.01 -12.54
C VAL A 338 8.11 0.01 -13.91
N ILE A 339 9.20 0.76 -14.04
CA ILE A 339 10.08 0.62 -15.19
C ILE A 339 10.65 -0.79 -15.19
N GLY A 340 10.25 -1.62 -16.15
CA GLY A 340 10.79 -2.97 -16.29
C GLY A 340 12.19 -2.94 -16.92
N ARG A 341 12.33 -2.15 -17.98
CA ARG A 341 13.55 -2.02 -18.78
C ARG A 341 13.66 -0.63 -19.40
N VAL A 342 14.90 -0.15 -19.51
CA VAL A 342 15.28 0.99 -20.34
C VAL A 342 15.98 0.44 -21.58
N VAL A 343 15.59 0.86 -22.79
CA VAL A 343 16.20 0.41 -24.05
C VAL A 343 16.61 1.58 -24.95
N PRO A 344 17.59 1.40 -25.84
CA PRO A 344 17.95 2.41 -26.84
C PRO A 344 16.76 2.88 -27.68
N ASP A 345 16.75 4.16 -28.05
CA ASP A 345 15.66 4.75 -28.86
C ASP A 345 15.45 4.06 -30.22
N ASP A 346 16.49 3.45 -30.79
CA ASP A 346 16.40 2.75 -32.08
C ASP A 346 15.76 1.36 -32.00
N GLU A 347 15.73 0.76 -30.81
CA GLU A 347 15.00 -0.48 -30.50
C GLU A 347 13.50 -0.24 -30.25
N MET A 348 13.10 1.00 -29.96
CA MET A 348 11.70 1.35 -29.71
C MET A 348 10.85 1.29 -30.99
N PRO A 349 9.55 1.00 -30.88
CA PRO A 349 8.59 1.20 -31.97
C PRO A 349 8.63 2.63 -32.49
N LYS A 350 8.51 2.81 -33.81
CA LYS A 350 8.57 4.11 -34.47
C LYS A 350 7.25 4.42 -35.17
N LEU A 351 6.83 5.68 -35.10
CA LEU A 351 5.75 6.22 -35.92
C LEU A 351 6.12 6.16 -37.42
N ALA A 352 5.16 6.43 -38.29
CA ALA A 352 5.36 6.43 -39.74
C ALA A 352 6.42 7.44 -40.21
N ASP A 353 6.64 8.52 -39.46
CA ASP A 353 7.67 9.53 -39.74
C ASP A 353 9.08 9.17 -39.22
N GLY A 354 9.22 8.00 -38.57
CA GLY A 354 10.46 7.51 -37.99
C GLY A 354 10.70 7.93 -36.55
N THR A 355 9.81 8.74 -35.94
CA THR A 355 9.92 9.15 -34.54
C THR A 355 9.78 7.94 -33.61
N PRO A 356 10.78 7.61 -32.77
CA PRO A 356 10.66 6.54 -31.79
C PRO A 356 9.69 6.94 -30.68
N VAL A 357 8.84 6.00 -30.26
CA VAL A 357 8.02 6.17 -29.06
C VAL A 357 8.92 6.11 -27.83
N GLU A 358 8.57 6.88 -26.81
CA GLU A 358 9.37 7.04 -25.59
C GLU A 358 8.92 6.05 -24.51
N LEU A 359 7.65 5.66 -24.52
CA LEU A 359 7.06 4.76 -23.52
C LEU A 359 6.13 3.74 -24.18
N VAL A 360 6.15 2.50 -23.71
CA VAL A 360 5.18 1.48 -24.11
C VAL A 360 4.51 0.89 -22.88
N CYS A 361 3.18 0.83 -22.91
CA CYS A 361 2.38 0.14 -21.91
C CYS A 361 1.40 -0.83 -22.58
N SER A 362 1.09 -1.94 -21.91
CA SER A 362 0.29 -3.01 -22.50
C SER A 362 -1.16 -2.59 -22.76
N SER A 363 -1.63 -2.84 -23.98
CA SER A 363 -3.02 -2.61 -24.37
C SER A 363 -4.00 -3.63 -23.77
N ILE A 364 -3.52 -4.82 -23.37
CA ILE A 364 -4.37 -5.92 -22.91
C ILE A 364 -5.03 -5.64 -21.55
N ALA A 365 -4.45 -4.73 -20.77
CA ALA A 365 -5.00 -4.33 -19.48
C ALA A 365 -6.11 -3.27 -19.63
N LEU A 366 -6.14 -2.50 -20.71
CA LEU A 366 -6.96 -1.28 -20.83
C LEU A 366 -8.47 -1.55 -20.71
N HIS A 367 -8.99 -2.59 -21.36
CA HIS A 367 -10.43 -2.94 -21.28
C HIS A 367 -10.83 -3.56 -19.93
N THR A 368 -9.86 -3.95 -19.09
CA THR A 368 -10.13 -4.43 -17.73
C THR A 368 -9.98 -3.34 -16.68
N ARG A 369 -9.07 -2.40 -16.92
CA ARG A 369 -8.86 -1.24 -16.06
C ARG A 369 -9.89 -0.16 -16.28
N LEU A 370 -10.43 -0.07 -17.49
CA LEU A 370 -11.50 0.87 -17.84
C LEU A 370 -11.08 2.34 -17.66
N ASN A 371 -9.81 2.65 -17.92
CA ASN A 371 -9.29 4.01 -17.95
C ASN A 371 -9.05 4.49 -19.38
N PHE A 372 -10.16 4.61 -20.12
CA PHE A 372 -10.15 4.91 -21.56
C PHE A 372 -9.73 6.35 -21.87
N GLY A 373 -9.80 7.25 -20.90
CA GLY A 373 -9.39 8.65 -21.03
C GLY A 373 -7.94 8.82 -21.51
N GLN A 374 -7.01 7.92 -21.16
CA GLN A 374 -5.62 8.02 -21.63
C GLN A 374 -5.47 7.79 -23.14
N ILE A 375 -6.37 7.00 -23.74
CA ILE A 375 -6.42 6.80 -25.19
C ILE A 375 -6.89 8.09 -25.86
N ARG A 376 -7.91 8.74 -25.29
CA ARG A 376 -8.40 10.05 -25.76
C ARG A 376 -7.35 11.15 -25.58
N GLU A 377 -6.62 11.15 -24.46
CA GLU A 377 -5.49 12.06 -24.22
C GLU A 377 -4.41 11.88 -25.30
N ALA A 378 -4.03 10.64 -25.61
CA ALA A 378 -3.07 10.34 -26.66
C ALA A 378 -3.52 10.92 -28.02
N LEU A 379 -4.79 10.74 -28.41
CA LEU A 379 -5.33 11.31 -29.65
C LEU A 379 -5.31 12.85 -29.63
N MET A 380 -5.80 13.45 -28.55
CA MET A 380 -5.85 14.90 -28.42
C MET A 380 -4.46 15.54 -28.39
N SER A 381 -3.46 14.86 -27.84
CA SER A 381 -2.08 15.34 -27.85
C SER A 381 -1.50 15.41 -29.27
N ARG A 382 -1.88 14.49 -30.16
CA ARG A 382 -1.49 14.50 -31.58
C ARG A 382 -2.09 15.71 -32.28
N ILE A 383 -3.35 16.00 -32.00
CA ILE A 383 -4.04 17.20 -32.49
C ILE A 383 -3.35 18.45 -31.95
N ALA A 384 -3.11 18.54 -30.63
CA ALA A 384 -2.43 19.67 -30.00
C ALA A 384 -1.06 19.96 -30.62
N ARG A 385 -0.25 18.92 -30.86
CA ARG A 385 1.05 19.07 -31.55
C ARG A 385 0.91 19.54 -33.00
N ALA A 386 -0.08 19.06 -33.72
CA ALA A 386 -0.33 19.48 -35.11
C ALA A 386 -0.86 20.92 -35.19
N GLU A 387 -1.66 21.34 -34.21
CA GLU A 387 -2.22 22.70 -34.10
C GLU A 387 -1.18 23.70 -33.52
N GLY A 388 -0.19 23.22 -32.77
CA GLY A 388 0.86 24.04 -32.17
C GLY A 388 0.49 24.69 -30.83
N GLU A 389 -0.67 24.33 -30.27
CA GLU A 389 -1.23 24.88 -29.03
C GLU A 389 -1.76 23.74 -28.13
N PRO A 390 -1.76 23.89 -26.80
CA PRO A 390 -2.36 22.90 -25.90
C PRO A 390 -3.85 22.69 -26.17
N ALA A 391 -4.30 21.43 -26.09
CA ALA A 391 -5.72 21.11 -26.13
C ALA A 391 -6.35 21.29 -24.75
N ILE A 392 -7.47 22.03 -24.65
CA ILE A 392 -8.23 22.19 -23.40
C ILE A 392 -9.44 21.25 -23.40
N VAL A 393 -9.50 20.36 -22.41
CA VAL A 393 -10.55 19.36 -22.19
C VAL A 393 -10.90 19.33 -20.70
N PRO A 394 -11.81 20.20 -20.23
CA PRO A 394 -12.27 20.18 -18.86
C PRO A 394 -13.01 18.86 -18.51
N PRO A 395 -12.98 18.39 -17.24
CA PRO A 395 -13.73 17.21 -16.82
C PRO A 395 -15.22 17.34 -17.14
N PHE A 396 -15.83 16.29 -17.69
CA PHE A 396 -17.25 16.26 -18.12
C PHE A 396 -17.59 17.11 -19.36
N HIS A 397 -16.58 17.65 -20.05
CA HIS A 397 -16.74 18.44 -21.28
C HIS A 397 -15.90 17.87 -22.44
N ALA A 398 -15.69 16.55 -22.47
CA ALA A 398 -14.95 15.90 -23.54
C ALA A 398 -15.62 16.06 -24.92
N PRO A 399 -14.85 16.29 -26.00
CA PRO A 399 -15.39 16.28 -27.35
C PRO A 399 -15.92 14.89 -27.72
N THR A 400 -17.01 14.87 -28.47
CA THR A 400 -17.61 13.65 -29.02
C THR A 400 -16.69 12.97 -30.02
N ASP A 401 -16.97 11.70 -30.32
CA ASP A 401 -16.24 10.94 -31.35
C ASP A 401 -16.14 11.68 -32.68
N ASP A 402 -17.26 12.25 -33.15
CA ASP A 402 -17.31 12.93 -34.44
C ASP A 402 -16.49 14.21 -34.45
N GLU A 403 -16.46 14.94 -33.33
CA GLU A 403 -15.62 16.13 -33.17
C GLU A 403 -14.14 15.77 -33.15
N ILE A 404 -13.74 14.72 -32.42
CA ILE A 404 -12.34 14.27 -32.40
C ILE A 404 -11.89 13.85 -33.80
N ARG A 405 -12.71 13.05 -34.51
CA ARG A 405 -12.40 12.60 -35.87
C ARG A 405 -12.27 13.76 -36.87
N GLU A 406 -13.18 14.71 -36.79
CA GLU A 406 -13.13 15.90 -37.64
C GLU A 406 -11.89 16.76 -37.35
N ARG A 407 -11.46 16.85 -36.09
CA ARG A 407 -10.21 17.52 -35.72
C ARG A 407 -8.98 16.76 -36.20
N LEU A 408 -8.94 15.44 -36.06
CA LEU A 408 -7.87 14.61 -36.65
C LEU A 408 -7.74 14.86 -38.15
N ARG A 409 -8.87 14.83 -38.87
CA ARG A 409 -8.93 15.11 -40.31
C ARG A 409 -8.40 16.51 -40.66
N LYS A 410 -8.81 17.53 -39.91
CA LYS A 410 -8.33 18.92 -40.08
C LYS A 410 -6.84 19.07 -39.80
N ALA A 411 -6.32 18.31 -38.84
CA ALA A 411 -4.91 18.25 -38.48
C ALA A 411 -4.05 17.41 -39.45
N GLY A 412 -4.63 16.81 -40.50
CA GLY A 412 -3.93 15.95 -41.45
C GLY A 412 -3.56 14.57 -40.88
N LEU A 413 -4.20 14.16 -39.80
CA LEU A 413 -4.02 12.86 -39.14
C LEU A 413 -5.10 11.86 -39.62
N LEU A 414 -4.84 10.57 -39.44
CA LEU A 414 -5.82 9.53 -39.75
C LEU A 414 -7.05 9.65 -38.86
N GLU A 415 -8.25 9.60 -39.45
CA GLU A 415 -9.51 9.78 -38.72
C GLU A 415 -9.76 8.72 -37.64
N ASN A 416 -9.17 7.53 -37.76
CA ASN A 416 -9.25 6.49 -36.72
C ASN A 416 -8.20 6.67 -35.60
N GLY A 417 -7.29 7.64 -35.73
CA GLY A 417 -6.24 7.93 -34.75
C GLY A 417 -5.18 6.83 -34.57
N MET A 418 -5.15 5.83 -35.45
CA MET A 418 -4.22 4.69 -35.35
C MET A 418 -3.31 4.60 -36.58
N GLU A 419 -2.04 4.27 -36.37
CA GLU A 419 -1.05 4.11 -37.43
C GLU A 419 -0.23 2.82 -37.24
N HIS A 420 0.39 2.30 -38.30
CA HIS A 420 1.27 1.14 -38.19
C HIS A 420 2.65 1.55 -37.68
N LEU A 421 3.02 1.01 -36.51
CA LEU A 421 4.35 1.21 -35.95
C LEU A 421 5.37 0.27 -36.61
N THR A 422 6.63 0.71 -36.64
CA THR A 422 7.74 -0.09 -37.16
C THR A 422 8.79 -0.33 -36.07
N VAL A 423 9.21 -1.57 -35.88
CA VAL A 423 10.27 -1.96 -34.93
C VAL A 423 11.40 -2.57 -35.73
N GLN A 424 12.61 -2.02 -35.63
CA GLN A 424 13.81 -2.53 -36.32
C GLN A 424 13.60 -2.81 -37.84
N GLY A 425 12.80 -1.95 -38.50
CA GLY A 425 12.49 -2.07 -39.94
C GLY A 425 11.36 -3.04 -40.29
N LYS A 426 10.77 -3.75 -39.33
CA LYS A 426 9.58 -4.59 -39.51
C LYS A 426 8.33 -3.83 -39.05
N THR A 427 7.36 -3.70 -39.95
CA THR A 427 6.04 -3.13 -39.64
C THR A 427 5.22 -4.12 -38.81
N LEU A 428 4.56 -3.64 -37.75
CA LEU A 428 3.67 -4.46 -36.92
C LEU A 428 2.36 -4.78 -37.64
N ASP A 429 1.78 -5.94 -37.33
CA ASP A 429 0.65 -6.50 -38.08
C ASP A 429 -0.65 -5.69 -37.96
N TYR A 430 -0.90 -5.09 -36.79
CA TYR A 430 -2.04 -4.23 -36.51
C TYR A 430 -1.58 -2.76 -36.40
N PRO A 431 -2.45 -1.80 -36.79
CA PRO A 431 -2.23 -0.40 -36.45
C PRO A 431 -2.45 -0.18 -34.94
N SER A 432 -1.76 0.81 -34.38
CA SER A 432 -1.71 1.08 -32.94
C SER A 432 -2.01 2.54 -32.63
N VAL A 433 -2.49 2.80 -31.41
CA VAL A 433 -2.61 4.16 -30.89
C VAL A 433 -1.26 4.58 -30.31
N ALA A 434 -0.78 5.76 -30.74
CA ALA A 434 0.39 6.40 -30.15
C ALA A 434 0.22 7.92 -30.07
N GLY A 435 0.51 8.49 -28.90
CA GLY A 435 0.40 9.93 -28.64
C GLY A 435 1.10 10.33 -27.34
N TRP A 436 1.29 11.62 -27.13
CA TRP A 436 1.95 12.17 -25.95
C TRP A 436 1.00 12.20 -24.74
N VAL A 437 1.27 11.34 -23.76
CA VAL A 437 0.51 11.22 -22.51
C VAL A 437 1.32 11.84 -21.38
N TYR A 438 0.67 12.45 -20.39
CA TYR A 438 1.35 13.08 -19.27
C TYR A 438 1.66 12.09 -18.13
N TRP A 439 2.94 11.80 -17.92
CA TRP A 439 3.46 10.83 -16.96
C TRP A 439 4.27 11.51 -15.85
N GLY A 440 4.16 11.02 -14.62
CA GLY A 440 4.97 11.45 -13.49
C GLY A 440 5.67 10.30 -12.78
N LEU A 441 6.87 10.57 -12.27
CA LEU A 441 7.64 9.68 -11.40
C LEU A 441 7.10 9.82 -9.97
N THR A 442 6.66 8.73 -9.36
CA THR A 442 6.25 8.75 -7.95
C THR A 442 7.46 8.76 -7.02
N ASN A 443 7.29 9.19 -5.76
CA ASN A 443 8.32 9.11 -4.72
C ASN A 443 8.73 7.66 -4.34
N HIS A 444 8.14 6.64 -4.98
CA HIS A 444 8.47 5.22 -4.83
C HIS A 444 9.61 4.81 -5.76
N LYS A 445 10.81 5.34 -5.52
CA LYS A 445 12.03 4.96 -6.25
C LYS A 445 12.58 3.62 -5.76
N ALA A 446 13.14 2.82 -6.66
CA ALA A 446 13.77 1.53 -6.32
C ALA A 446 14.94 1.70 -5.35
N GLU A 447 15.72 2.78 -5.52
CA GLU A 447 16.90 3.08 -4.71
C GLU A 447 16.59 3.24 -3.21
N TYR A 448 15.39 3.70 -2.86
CA TYR A 448 14.97 3.88 -1.47
C TYR A 448 14.48 2.58 -0.83
N LYS A 449 14.25 1.54 -1.64
CA LYS A 449 13.64 0.27 -1.21
C LYS A 449 14.68 -0.85 -1.07
N VAL A 450 15.79 -0.77 -1.79
CA VAL A 450 16.85 -1.80 -1.78
C VAL A 450 17.62 -1.81 -0.47
N HIS A 451 17.45 -2.89 0.29
CA HIS A 451 18.21 -3.13 1.51
C HIS A 451 18.49 -4.63 1.68
N ALA A 452 19.57 -4.93 2.38
CA ALA A 452 20.01 -6.29 2.68
C ALA A 452 20.89 -6.28 3.92
N GLY A 453 20.86 -7.39 4.64
CA GLY A 453 21.57 -7.53 5.89
C GLY A 453 21.96 -8.97 6.19
N VAL A 454 23.03 -9.12 6.96
CA VAL A 454 23.42 -10.39 7.58
C VAL A 454 22.88 -10.48 9.01
N ILE A 455 23.00 -9.40 9.79
CA ILE A 455 22.54 -9.33 11.20
C ILE A 455 21.58 -8.13 11.37
N SER A 456 22.11 -6.93 11.15
CA SER A 456 21.31 -5.69 11.09
C SER A 456 20.63 -5.53 9.73
N ASP A 457 19.60 -4.70 9.65
CA ASP A 457 18.88 -4.39 8.40
C ASP A 457 18.28 -5.63 7.68
N CYS A 458 17.88 -6.62 8.48
CA CYS A 458 17.28 -7.86 8.03
C CYS A 458 15.75 -7.82 8.00
N ASN A 459 15.17 -8.60 7.09
CA ASN A 459 13.74 -8.74 6.88
C ASN A 459 13.08 -9.62 7.96
N ARG A 460 11.79 -9.38 8.19
CA ARG A 460 11.01 -10.10 9.20
C ARG A 460 10.16 -11.19 8.56
N GLN A 461 10.04 -12.30 9.28
CA GLN A 461 9.08 -13.36 9.01
C GLN A 461 8.12 -13.50 10.18
N GLY A 462 6.86 -13.78 9.89
CA GLY A 462 5.77 -13.78 10.88
C GLY A 462 5.00 -15.10 10.95
N GLN A 463 3.83 -15.02 11.58
CA GLN A 463 2.95 -16.15 11.82
C GLN A 463 2.43 -16.77 10.51
N LEU A 464 2.16 -15.94 9.50
CA LEU A 464 1.64 -16.39 8.21
C LEU A 464 2.68 -17.22 7.45
N GLU A 465 3.93 -16.77 7.42
CA GLU A 465 5.01 -17.52 6.78
C GLU A 465 5.37 -18.78 7.54
N TYR A 466 5.30 -18.76 8.88
CA TYR A 466 5.37 -19.98 9.68
C TYR A 466 4.29 -20.99 9.29
N GLN A 467 3.03 -20.57 9.19
CA GLN A 467 1.92 -21.44 8.81
C GLN A 467 2.10 -22.01 7.41
N ALA A 468 2.43 -21.17 6.44
CA ALA A 468 2.69 -21.61 5.08
C ALA A 468 3.82 -22.66 5.04
N LEU A 469 4.97 -22.38 5.66
CA LEU A 469 6.09 -23.35 5.75
C LEU A 469 5.68 -24.64 6.45
N ARG A 470 4.91 -24.56 7.54
CA ARG A 470 4.42 -25.73 8.30
C ARG A 470 3.53 -26.61 7.43
N ASP A 471 2.61 -26.02 6.68
CA ASP A 471 1.71 -26.74 5.77
C ASP A 471 2.48 -27.45 4.64
N MET A 472 3.66 -26.93 4.28
CA MET A 472 4.58 -27.61 3.35
C MET A 472 5.45 -28.67 4.02
N GLY A 473 5.42 -28.78 5.35
CA GLY A 473 6.34 -29.59 6.13
C GLY A 473 7.79 -29.09 6.06
N CYS A 474 7.99 -27.77 5.89
CA CYS A 474 9.31 -27.15 5.76
C CYS A 474 9.97 -26.87 7.13
N PHE A 475 10.24 -27.92 7.91
CA PHE A 475 10.69 -27.80 9.29
C PHE A 475 12.14 -27.32 9.44
N ALA A 476 13.03 -27.67 8.50
CA ALA A 476 14.40 -27.17 8.53
C ALA A 476 14.45 -25.67 8.26
N ASN A 477 13.60 -25.17 7.34
CA ASN A 477 13.46 -23.73 7.09
C ASN A 477 12.77 -23.00 8.26
N ILE A 478 11.78 -23.61 8.93
CA ILE A 478 11.19 -23.05 10.16
C ILE A 478 12.27 -22.91 11.24
N ALA A 479 13.03 -23.98 11.50
CA ALA A 479 14.13 -23.96 12.47
C ALA A 479 15.20 -22.94 12.07
N SER A 480 15.45 -22.75 10.77
CA SER A 480 16.31 -21.70 10.25
C SER A 480 15.76 -20.31 10.57
N TYR A 481 14.52 -20.01 10.20
CA TYR A 481 13.98 -18.65 10.29
C TYR A 481 13.68 -18.21 11.71
N PHE A 482 13.16 -19.08 12.56
CA PHE A 482 12.67 -18.70 13.89
C PHE A 482 13.62 -19.10 15.04
N ASN A 483 14.75 -19.73 14.72
CA ASN A 483 15.80 -20.05 15.70
C ASN A 483 17.22 -19.82 15.15
N THR A 484 17.69 -20.67 14.23
CA THR A 484 19.11 -20.75 13.82
C THR A 484 19.63 -19.49 13.14
N CYS A 485 18.85 -18.84 12.29
CA CYS A 485 19.20 -17.59 11.62
C CYS A 485 18.41 -16.41 12.22
N SER A 486 18.10 -16.45 13.52
CA SER A 486 17.49 -15.33 14.18
C SER A 486 18.51 -14.28 14.59
N GLY A 487 18.30 -13.05 14.10
CA GLY A 487 19.05 -11.87 14.55
C GLY A 487 18.65 -11.39 15.95
N GLU A 488 17.70 -12.04 16.61
CA GLU A 488 17.30 -11.77 18.00
C GLU A 488 18.04 -12.69 18.99
N ARG A 489 18.92 -13.60 18.52
CA ARG A 489 19.79 -14.39 19.39
C ARG A 489 20.99 -13.58 19.87
N GLU A 490 21.38 -13.79 21.13
CA GLU A 490 22.59 -13.15 21.70
C GLU A 490 23.85 -13.52 20.92
N ASP A 491 23.93 -14.77 20.45
CA ASP A 491 25.07 -15.31 19.70
C ASP A 491 24.96 -15.10 18.16
N ALA A 492 24.24 -14.07 17.71
CA ALA A 492 24.02 -13.84 16.27
C ALA A 492 25.29 -13.40 15.52
N GLU A 493 26.15 -12.62 16.17
CA GLU A 493 27.42 -12.15 15.58
C GLU A 493 28.40 -13.32 15.40
N GLU A 494 28.60 -14.12 16.45
CA GLU A 494 29.46 -15.31 16.41
C GLU A 494 28.95 -16.33 15.40
N PHE A 495 27.63 -16.48 15.26
CA PHE A 495 27.06 -17.35 14.23
C PHE A 495 27.38 -16.86 12.82
N ALA A 496 27.28 -15.55 12.55
CA ALA A 496 27.62 -14.99 11.25
C ALA A 496 29.11 -15.19 10.90
N GLU A 497 30.01 -15.02 11.88
CA GLU A 497 31.44 -15.30 11.71
C GLU A 497 31.72 -16.80 11.46
N ALA A 498 30.99 -17.69 12.15
CA ALA A 498 31.13 -19.12 11.95
C ALA A 498 30.79 -19.56 10.51
N VAL A 499 29.84 -18.88 9.85
CA VAL A 499 29.48 -19.15 8.43
C VAL A 499 30.65 -18.90 7.48
N GLU A 500 31.54 -17.97 7.80
CA GLU A 500 32.75 -17.71 7.01
C GLU A 500 33.81 -18.78 7.18
N SER A 501 33.79 -19.49 8.32
CA SER A 501 34.82 -20.47 8.68
C SER A 501 34.47 -21.89 8.22
N GLY A 502 33.20 -22.19 7.97
CA GLY A 502 32.78 -23.53 7.57
C GLY A 502 31.27 -23.73 7.45
N PRO A 503 30.82 -24.97 7.21
CA PRO A 503 29.41 -25.36 7.34
C PRO A 503 28.92 -25.16 8.78
N VAL A 504 27.67 -24.74 8.94
CA VAL A 504 27.03 -24.52 10.25
C VAL A 504 25.82 -25.43 10.42
N ALA A 505 25.60 -25.86 11.66
CA ALA A 505 24.45 -26.68 12.05
C ALA A 505 23.31 -25.82 12.62
N GLN A 506 22.14 -26.44 12.79
CA GLN A 506 21.02 -25.79 13.49
C GLN A 506 21.37 -25.50 14.95
N ARG A 507 20.96 -24.32 15.44
CA ARG A 507 21.16 -23.93 16.84
C ARG A 507 20.07 -24.56 17.72
N GLY A 508 20.45 -24.91 18.94
CA GLY A 508 19.55 -25.55 19.90
C GLY A 508 18.52 -24.61 20.53
N ALA A 509 17.68 -25.19 21.38
CA ALA A 509 16.73 -24.47 22.21
C ALA A 509 17.42 -23.76 23.41
N PRO A 510 16.80 -22.73 24.00
CA PRO A 510 15.53 -22.12 23.59
C PRO A 510 15.68 -21.29 22.30
N SER A 511 14.60 -21.19 21.53
CA SER A 511 14.47 -20.14 20.51
C SER A 511 14.47 -18.75 21.19
N PRO A 512 14.80 -17.67 20.47
CA PRO A 512 14.73 -16.31 21.03
C PRO A 512 13.34 -15.95 21.57
N ARG A 513 12.26 -16.38 20.89
CA ARG A 513 10.89 -16.15 21.37
C ARG A 513 10.59 -16.90 22.66
N MET A 514 11.07 -18.14 22.78
CA MET A 514 10.93 -18.91 24.01
C MET A 514 11.74 -18.29 25.15
N ALA A 515 12.98 -17.86 24.90
CA ALA A 515 13.80 -17.17 25.90
C ALA A 515 13.12 -15.90 26.42
N ARG A 516 12.56 -15.09 25.52
CA ARG A 516 11.81 -13.88 25.87
C ARG A 516 10.53 -14.18 26.63
N LEU A 517 9.81 -15.24 26.27
CA LEU A 517 8.64 -15.69 27.02
C LEU A 517 9.03 -16.07 28.46
N ILE A 518 10.10 -16.85 28.63
CA ILE A 518 10.62 -17.26 29.95
C ILE A 518 10.96 -16.02 30.79
N GLU A 519 11.67 -15.04 30.22
CA GLU A 519 12.02 -13.79 30.89
C GLU A 519 10.79 -13.01 31.35
N ARG A 520 9.78 -12.88 30.48
CA ARG A 520 8.53 -12.17 30.79
C ARG A 520 7.68 -12.89 31.84
N LEU A 521 7.66 -14.23 31.82
CA LEU A 521 7.01 -15.00 32.87
C LEU A 521 7.72 -14.84 34.21
N ALA A 522 9.06 -14.82 34.22
CA ALA A 522 9.85 -14.61 35.43
C ALA A 522 9.50 -13.26 36.09
N ALA A 523 9.34 -12.21 35.30
CA ALA A 523 8.92 -10.89 35.78
C ALA A 523 7.53 -10.87 36.44
N ALA A 524 6.65 -11.79 36.07
CA ALA A 524 5.34 -11.95 36.68
C ALA A 524 5.34 -12.92 37.88
N GLY A 525 6.52 -13.37 38.33
CA GLY A 525 6.67 -14.32 39.43
C GLY A 525 6.46 -15.79 39.05
N ILE A 526 6.63 -16.11 37.77
CA ILE A 526 6.49 -17.46 37.22
C ILE A 526 7.83 -17.91 36.65
N ARG A 527 8.49 -18.85 37.31
CA ARG A 527 9.70 -19.48 36.76
C ARG A 527 9.31 -20.55 35.76
N ALA A 528 9.83 -20.42 34.54
CA ALA A 528 9.73 -21.43 33.49
C ALA A 528 11.14 -21.93 33.14
N GLU A 529 11.36 -23.25 33.22
CA GLU A 529 12.66 -23.87 32.95
C GLU A 529 12.53 -24.93 31.86
N LEU A 530 13.22 -24.73 30.74
CA LEU A 530 13.29 -25.71 29.66
C LEU A 530 14.39 -26.74 29.97
N ASN A 531 14.01 -28.02 30.04
CA ASN A 531 14.92 -29.13 30.31
C ASN A 531 14.58 -30.36 29.44
N ALA A 532 15.29 -31.47 29.64
CA ALA A 532 15.12 -32.69 28.86
C ALA A 532 13.71 -33.31 28.95
N ASN A 533 12.95 -33.03 30.02
CA ASN A 533 11.59 -33.54 30.22
C ASN A 533 10.50 -32.56 29.73
N GLY A 534 10.89 -31.43 29.14
CA GLY A 534 9.98 -30.39 28.67
C GLY A 534 10.15 -29.06 29.41
N LEU A 535 9.09 -28.26 29.47
CA LEU A 535 9.07 -26.93 30.08
C LEU A 535 8.34 -26.98 31.42
N SER A 536 9.07 -26.89 32.53
CA SER A 536 8.51 -26.91 33.88
C SER A 536 8.16 -25.51 34.38
N PHE A 537 7.04 -25.38 35.10
CA PHE A 537 6.57 -24.12 35.66
C PHE A 537 6.50 -24.17 37.18
N ALA A 538 6.98 -23.12 37.85
CA ALA A 538 6.88 -22.96 39.30
C ALA A 538 6.68 -21.50 39.69
N LEU A 539 6.00 -21.24 40.81
CA LEU A 539 5.96 -19.90 41.39
C LEU A 539 7.33 -19.55 41.99
N ALA A 540 7.85 -18.37 41.66
CA ALA A 540 9.12 -17.88 42.19
C ALA A 540 9.11 -16.35 42.23
N SER A 541 9.83 -15.74 43.18
CA SER A 541 10.07 -14.30 43.10
C SER A 541 10.97 -13.97 41.89
N PRO A 542 10.74 -12.85 41.20
CA PRO A 542 11.65 -12.35 40.17
C PRO A 542 13.01 -12.00 40.79
N ASP A 543 14.10 -12.22 40.03
CA ASP A 543 15.45 -11.83 40.47
C ASP A 543 15.65 -10.32 40.27
N GLY A 544 15.86 -9.59 41.37
CA GLY A 544 16.13 -8.14 41.33
C GLY A 544 14.93 -7.28 40.95
N GLY A 545 13.72 -7.66 41.35
CA GLY A 545 12.49 -6.97 40.98
C GLY A 545 12.20 -5.68 41.76
N LEU A 546 11.22 -4.92 41.27
CA LEU A 546 10.65 -3.79 41.98
C LEU A 546 9.77 -4.30 43.12
N LYS A 547 10.13 -3.96 44.36
CA LYS A 547 9.28 -4.19 45.53
C LYS A 547 8.08 -3.26 45.50
N LEU A 548 6.89 -3.84 45.57
CA LEU A 548 5.65 -3.07 45.67
C LEU A 548 5.49 -2.53 47.09
N ALA A 549 4.91 -1.33 47.22
CA ALA A 549 4.71 -0.67 48.53
C ALA A 549 3.89 -1.52 49.52
N ARG A 550 3.08 -2.45 49.02
CA ARG A 550 2.47 -3.56 49.79
C ARG A 550 2.22 -4.77 48.88
N PRO A 551 2.04 -5.98 49.44
CA PRO A 551 1.56 -7.12 48.67
C PRO A 551 0.20 -6.83 48.03
N LEU A 552 0.07 -7.11 46.74
CA LEU A 552 -1.16 -6.90 45.94
C LEU A 552 -1.65 -8.22 45.36
N ALA A 553 -2.90 -8.26 44.89
CA ALA A 553 -3.45 -9.46 44.27
C ALA A 553 -2.72 -9.75 42.95
N HIS A 554 -2.33 -11.01 42.73
CA HIS A 554 -1.72 -11.41 41.47
C HIS A 554 -2.78 -11.36 40.35
N PRO A 555 -2.53 -10.61 39.25
CA PRO A 555 -3.52 -10.44 38.17
C PRO A 555 -3.96 -11.72 37.47
N TRP A 556 -3.15 -12.78 37.52
CA TRP A 556 -3.37 -14.03 36.79
C TRP A 556 -3.72 -15.22 37.69
N LEU A 557 -3.50 -15.10 39.00
CA LEU A 557 -3.67 -16.19 39.95
C LEU A 557 -4.52 -15.75 41.15
N PRO A 558 -5.85 -16.03 41.12
CA PRO A 558 -6.75 -15.67 42.20
C PRO A 558 -6.28 -16.20 43.56
N GLY A 559 -6.38 -15.37 44.60
CA GLY A 559 -6.01 -15.72 45.96
C GLY A 559 -4.52 -15.72 46.28
N HIS A 560 -3.65 -15.38 45.32
CA HIS A 560 -2.22 -15.23 45.53
C HIS A 560 -1.82 -13.75 45.56
N ALA A 561 -0.86 -13.41 46.41
CA ALA A 561 -0.32 -12.07 46.51
C ALA A 561 1.06 -11.98 45.85
N ILE A 562 1.31 -10.88 45.13
CA ILE A 562 2.61 -10.54 44.55
C ILE A 562 3.16 -9.33 45.31
N SER A 563 4.41 -9.42 45.73
CA SER A 563 5.10 -8.35 46.49
C SER A 563 6.25 -7.73 45.69
N GLU A 564 6.63 -8.35 44.59
CA GLU A 564 7.76 -7.98 43.77
C GLU A 564 7.47 -8.35 42.31
N VAL A 565 7.83 -7.47 41.38
CA VAL A 565 7.65 -7.67 39.93
C VAL A 565 8.95 -7.42 39.20
N GLY A 566 9.18 -8.10 38.09
CA GLY A 566 10.35 -7.84 37.25
C GLY A 566 10.38 -6.43 36.68
N VAL A 567 11.55 -6.03 36.20
CA VAL A 567 11.84 -4.65 35.79
C VAL A 567 11.98 -4.59 34.27
N PHE A 568 11.11 -3.81 33.61
CA PHE A 568 11.20 -3.51 32.18
C PHE A 568 11.00 -2.00 31.94
N PRO A 569 12.05 -1.18 32.11
CA PRO A 569 11.96 0.28 32.05
C PRO A 569 11.41 0.80 30.72
N ASP A 570 11.68 0.09 29.63
CA ASP A 570 11.28 0.46 28.28
C ASP A 570 9.79 0.17 27.98
N MET A 571 9.09 -0.56 28.86
CA MET A 571 7.64 -0.76 28.69
C MET A 571 6.87 0.49 29.13
N PRO A 572 5.94 1.02 28.31
CA PRO A 572 5.16 2.22 28.65
C PRO A 572 4.39 2.12 29.98
N HIS A 573 4.01 0.91 30.38
CA HIS A 573 3.25 0.65 31.61
C HIS A 573 4.13 0.56 32.88
N TYR A 574 5.45 0.42 32.73
CA TYR A 574 6.36 0.26 33.87
C TYR A 574 6.50 1.55 34.69
N GLY A 575 6.77 2.68 34.02
CA GLY A 575 6.88 3.99 34.68
C GLY A 575 5.65 4.36 35.52
N PRO A 576 4.43 4.33 34.94
CA PRO A 576 3.19 4.56 35.68
C PRO A 576 2.97 3.63 36.87
N MET A 577 3.37 2.36 36.76
CA MET A 577 3.31 1.42 37.88
C MET A 577 4.30 1.80 38.99
N VAL A 578 5.54 2.17 38.65
CA VAL A 578 6.55 2.63 39.62
C VAL A 578 6.07 3.89 40.34
N GLU A 579 5.52 4.84 39.60
CA GLU A 579 4.96 6.08 40.16
C GLU A 579 3.79 5.80 41.11
N ALA A 580 2.87 4.92 40.73
CA ALA A 580 1.76 4.50 41.58
C ALA A 580 2.26 3.80 42.86
N SER A 581 3.32 3.00 42.76
CA SER A 581 3.94 2.34 43.91
C SER A 581 4.56 3.35 44.86
N ALA A 582 5.32 4.31 44.32
CA ALA A 582 5.91 5.39 45.09
C ALA A 582 4.84 6.32 45.72
N ALA A 583 3.72 6.57 45.02
CA ALA A 583 2.61 7.36 45.54
C ALA A 583 1.94 6.67 46.73
N LEU A 584 1.69 5.36 46.63
CA LEU A 584 1.18 4.57 47.75
C LEU A 584 2.16 4.56 48.93
N GLN A 585 3.46 4.37 48.67
CA GLN A 585 4.48 4.40 49.73
C GLN A 585 4.48 5.74 50.47
N ARG A 586 4.42 6.87 49.75
CA ARG A 586 4.30 8.21 50.37
C ARG A 586 3.03 8.36 51.21
N ALA A 587 1.90 7.83 50.76
CA ALA A 587 0.64 7.86 51.53
C ALA A 587 0.76 7.05 52.84
N ILE A 588 1.43 5.90 52.79
CA ILE A 588 1.72 5.07 53.97
C ILE A 588 2.65 5.82 54.93
N ASP A 589 3.78 6.34 54.43
CA ASP A 589 4.81 6.99 55.24
C ASP A 589 4.32 8.28 55.90
N SER A 590 3.41 9.01 55.25
CA SER A 590 2.82 10.26 55.75
C SER A 590 1.66 10.06 56.73
N GLY A 591 1.19 8.83 56.95
CA GLY A 591 0.02 8.55 57.78
C GLY A 591 -1.29 9.11 57.20
N ALA A 592 -1.41 9.15 55.87
CA ALA A 592 -2.59 9.65 55.19
C ALA A 592 -3.88 8.89 55.59
N PRO A 593 -5.07 9.51 55.49
CA PRO A 593 -6.34 8.83 55.77
C PRO A 593 -6.49 7.53 54.99
N ALA A 594 -7.09 6.51 55.62
CA ALA A 594 -7.24 5.16 55.04
C ALA A 594 -7.86 5.18 53.62
N SER A 595 -8.85 6.06 53.38
CA SER A 595 -9.47 6.22 52.06
C SER A 595 -8.51 6.66 50.95
N LEU A 596 -7.50 7.48 51.26
CA LEU A 596 -6.49 7.93 50.30
C LEU A 596 -5.46 6.83 50.02
N ALA A 597 -5.04 6.10 51.07
CA ALA A 597 -4.17 4.95 50.92
C ALA A 597 -4.85 3.81 50.13
N ASP A 598 -6.14 3.57 50.36
CA ASP A 598 -6.93 2.60 49.62
C ASP A 598 -7.10 3.00 48.15
N THR A 599 -7.33 4.29 47.87
CA THR A 599 -7.39 4.82 46.49
C THR A 599 -6.04 4.67 45.78
N ALA A 600 -4.94 5.03 46.44
CA ALA A 600 -3.59 4.87 45.88
C ALA A 600 -3.26 3.39 45.63
N ALA A 601 -3.72 2.49 46.50
CA ALA A 601 -3.52 1.07 46.32
C ALA A 601 -4.39 0.45 45.23
N ALA A 602 -5.63 0.91 45.05
CA ALA A 602 -6.47 0.53 43.92
C ALA A 602 -5.85 1.00 42.58
N SER A 603 -5.27 2.20 42.57
CA SER A 603 -4.51 2.72 41.42
C SER A 603 -3.29 1.84 41.11
N LEU A 604 -2.49 1.49 42.13
CA LEU A 604 -1.35 0.58 41.95
C LEU A 604 -1.79 -0.80 41.44
N GLN A 605 -2.91 -1.36 41.96
CA GLN A 605 -3.46 -2.62 41.46
C GLN A 605 -3.82 -2.52 39.96
N ALA A 606 -4.53 -1.46 39.55
CA ALA A 606 -4.88 -1.27 38.14
C ALA A 606 -3.63 -1.17 37.24
N ARG A 607 -2.60 -0.43 37.67
CA ARG A 607 -1.34 -0.32 36.92
C ARG A 607 -0.55 -1.63 36.89
N LEU A 608 -0.60 -2.42 37.96
CA LEU A 608 -0.02 -3.76 37.99
C LEU A 608 -0.74 -4.70 37.00
N ASP A 609 -2.07 -4.65 36.96
CA ASP A 609 -2.88 -5.45 36.04
C ASP A 609 -2.55 -5.08 34.58
N GLU A 610 -2.48 -3.79 34.25
CA GLU A 610 -2.06 -3.29 32.94
C GLU A 610 -0.64 -3.74 32.58
N TYR A 611 0.31 -3.57 33.52
CA TYR A 611 1.71 -3.90 33.31
C TYR A 611 1.92 -5.39 33.02
N LEU A 612 1.39 -6.29 33.86
CA LEU A 612 1.56 -7.72 33.63
C LEU A 612 0.83 -8.17 32.36
N ASN A 613 -0.41 -7.75 32.12
CA ASN A 613 -1.13 -8.14 30.90
C ASN A 613 -0.39 -7.68 29.63
N ALA A 614 0.19 -6.48 29.64
CA ALA A 614 1.01 -5.96 28.54
C ALA A 614 2.25 -6.81 28.23
N MET A 615 2.76 -7.61 29.19
CA MET A 615 3.89 -8.52 28.96
C MET A 615 3.54 -9.67 28.02
N LEU A 616 2.30 -10.13 27.96
CA LEU A 616 1.92 -11.26 27.11
C LEU A 616 0.96 -10.88 25.98
N VAL A 617 0.20 -9.79 26.16
CA VAL A 617 -0.77 -9.27 25.20
C VAL A 617 -0.52 -7.78 25.02
N PRO A 618 0.03 -7.33 23.88
CA PRO A 618 0.22 -5.90 23.67
C PRO A 618 -1.13 -5.16 23.67
N PRO A 619 -1.12 -3.83 23.92
CA PRO A 619 -2.34 -3.02 23.86
C PRO A 619 -3.04 -3.17 22.51
N ALA A 620 -4.36 -3.05 22.57
CA ALA A 620 -5.25 -2.98 21.42
C ALA A 620 -4.87 -1.81 20.51
N ASP A 621 -4.01 -2.03 19.52
CA ASP A 621 -3.90 -1.08 18.41
C ASP A 621 -5.22 -1.14 17.61
N LEU A 622 -5.88 0.01 17.47
CA LEU A 622 -7.11 0.15 16.69
C LEU A 622 -6.94 -0.32 15.22
N TYR A 623 -5.70 -0.39 14.73
CA TYR A 623 -5.31 -0.71 13.37
C TYR A 623 -4.68 -2.10 13.19
N ARG A 624 -4.29 -2.79 14.27
CA ARG A 624 -3.87 -4.20 14.25
C ARG A 624 -4.83 -5.04 15.10
N ARG A 625 -5.98 -5.38 14.54
CA ARG A 625 -6.99 -6.25 15.17
C ARG A 625 -6.59 -7.74 15.21
N ASP A 626 -5.32 -8.05 15.46
CA ASP A 626 -4.84 -9.42 15.66
C ASP A 626 -4.76 -9.73 17.18
N TRP A 627 -5.92 -9.99 17.78
CA TRP A 627 -6.12 -10.16 19.22
C TRP A 627 -5.72 -11.54 19.79
N GLN A 628 -4.49 -11.98 19.56
CA GLN A 628 -3.92 -13.13 20.28
C GLN A 628 -2.44 -12.87 20.61
N ALA A 629 -2.13 -12.89 21.90
CA ALA A 629 -0.80 -12.82 22.54
C ALA A 629 0.40 -12.74 21.58
N ALA A 630 0.87 -11.53 21.27
CA ALA A 630 1.93 -11.31 20.28
C ALA A 630 3.26 -12.01 20.62
N GLU A 631 3.52 -12.30 21.90
CA GLU A 631 4.71 -13.06 22.32
C GLU A 631 4.58 -14.57 22.09
N LEU A 632 3.37 -15.10 21.87
CA LEU A 632 3.09 -16.52 21.61
C LEU A 632 2.86 -16.80 20.11
N ARG A 633 3.21 -15.86 19.24
CA ARG A 633 3.20 -16.02 17.78
C ARG A 633 4.62 -16.14 17.25
N PHE A 634 4.75 -16.82 16.12
CA PHE A 634 6.03 -16.85 15.40
C PHE A 634 6.30 -15.47 14.78
N GLY A 635 7.51 -14.96 15.00
CA GLY A 635 7.91 -13.64 14.54
C GLY A 635 9.38 -13.40 14.80
N ASN A 636 10.15 -13.06 13.78
CA ASN A 636 11.59 -12.85 13.95
C ASN A 636 12.22 -12.04 12.80
N ARG A 637 13.34 -11.34 13.07
CA ARG A 637 14.26 -10.86 12.02
C ARG A 637 15.17 -12.00 11.58
N VAL A 638 15.13 -12.34 10.29
CA VAL A 638 15.89 -13.47 9.74
C VAL A 638 17.18 -12.96 9.11
N MET A 639 18.30 -13.43 9.64
CA MET A 639 19.65 -13.18 9.14
C MET A 639 19.78 -13.57 7.66
N PHE A 640 20.72 -12.95 6.95
CA PHE A 640 20.98 -13.20 5.52
C PHE A 640 19.73 -13.00 4.67
N SER A 641 19.19 -11.79 4.71
CA SER A 641 17.98 -11.44 3.95
C SER A 641 18.08 -10.05 3.31
N GLY A 642 17.32 -9.85 2.24
CA GLY A 642 17.21 -8.57 1.55
C GLY A 642 15.82 -8.36 0.97
N ARG A 643 15.51 -7.15 0.55
CA ARG A 643 14.23 -6.81 -0.07
C ARG A 643 14.42 -5.64 -1.02
N THR A 644 13.68 -5.67 -2.11
CA THR A 644 13.50 -4.52 -3.01
C THR A 644 12.24 -4.74 -3.87
N VAL A 645 12.05 -3.89 -4.88
CA VAL A 645 10.93 -3.92 -5.83
C VAL A 645 11.05 -5.09 -6.80
N LEU A 646 9.92 -5.71 -7.13
CA LEU A 646 9.81 -6.70 -8.19
C LEU A 646 9.80 -6.06 -9.58
N ALA A 647 10.54 -6.65 -10.52
CA ALA A 647 10.54 -6.30 -11.94
C ALA A 647 10.51 -7.57 -12.80
N PRO A 648 10.08 -7.49 -14.08
CA PRO A 648 10.11 -8.65 -14.98
C PRO A 648 11.55 -9.07 -15.28
N GLY A 649 11.83 -10.38 -15.19
CA GLY A 649 13.07 -11.00 -15.66
C GLY A 649 12.86 -11.71 -17.00
N TRP A 650 13.23 -11.04 -18.09
CA TRP A 650 13.05 -11.53 -19.47
C TRP A 650 14.09 -12.56 -19.92
N ASP A 651 15.22 -12.64 -19.22
CA ASP A 651 16.37 -13.49 -19.49
C ASP A 651 16.56 -14.60 -18.45
N LEU A 652 15.60 -14.75 -17.54
CA LEU A 652 15.62 -15.76 -16.48
C LEU A 652 14.87 -17.02 -16.89
N ARG A 653 15.37 -18.19 -16.50
CA ARG A 653 14.56 -19.41 -16.50
C ARG A 653 13.53 -19.40 -15.37
N LEU A 654 12.55 -20.31 -15.42
CA LEU A 654 11.52 -20.42 -14.36
C LEU A 654 12.07 -20.74 -12.97
N ASP A 655 13.24 -21.39 -12.89
CA ASP A 655 13.92 -21.74 -11.65
C ASP A 655 14.89 -20.65 -11.17
N GLN A 656 15.02 -19.53 -11.88
CA GLN A 656 15.97 -18.46 -11.58
C GLN A 656 15.32 -17.19 -11.04
N ILE A 657 16.10 -16.44 -10.26
CA ILE A 657 15.77 -15.11 -9.77
C ILE A 657 16.94 -14.16 -9.96
N GLY A 658 16.69 -12.94 -10.43
CA GLY A 658 17.70 -11.89 -10.52
C GLY A 658 17.79 -11.12 -9.20
N LEU A 659 18.97 -11.07 -8.59
CA LEU A 659 19.22 -10.31 -7.36
C LEU A 659 20.15 -9.13 -7.63
N ALA A 660 19.74 -7.95 -7.15
CA ALA A 660 20.57 -6.75 -7.15
C ALA A 660 21.95 -7.02 -6.54
N GLU A 661 22.99 -6.39 -7.10
CA GLU A 661 24.37 -6.59 -6.61
C GLU A 661 24.51 -6.37 -5.09
N LYS A 662 23.85 -5.34 -4.55
CA LYS A 662 23.86 -5.05 -3.11
C LYS A 662 23.33 -6.22 -2.30
N ILE A 663 22.24 -6.84 -2.74
CA ILE A 663 21.63 -8.01 -2.07
C ILE A 663 22.58 -9.21 -2.19
N ALA A 664 23.06 -9.50 -3.39
CA ALA A 664 23.96 -10.63 -3.66
C ALA A 664 25.24 -10.57 -2.82
N TRP A 665 25.99 -9.47 -2.89
CA TRP A 665 27.24 -9.32 -2.12
C TRP A 665 27.01 -9.36 -0.61
N THR A 666 25.93 -8.77 -0.12
CA THR A 666 25.65 -8.72 1.33
C THR A 666 25.30 -10.11 1.86
N MET A 667 24.38 -10.82 1.22
CA MET A 667 23.88 -12.11 1.71
C MET A 667 24.90 -13.24 1.52
N PHE A 668 25.59 -13.26 0.38
CA PHE A 668 26.51 -14.35 0.02
C PHE A 668 27.96 -14.06 0.39
N GLY A 669 28.33 -12.81 0.70
CA GLY A 669 29.69 -12.40 1.05
C GLY A 669 30.37 -13.36 2.04
N PRO A 670 29.73 -13.72 3.17
CA PRO A 670 30.30 -14.68 4.11
C PRO A 670 30.63 -16.06 3.51
N LEU A 671 29.79 -16.55 2.58
CA LEU A 671 30.06 -17.80 1.87
C LEU A 671 31.19 -17.67 0.85
N VAL A 672 31.35 -16.49 0.22
CA VAL A 672 32.48 -16.21 -0.67
C VAL A 672 33.79 -16.17 0.12
N ILE A 673 33.80 -15.52 1.30
CA ILE A 673 34.95 -15.49 2.21
C ILE A 673 35.37 -16.92 2.54
N ARG A 674 34.42 -17.79 2.88
CA ARG A 674 34.67 -19.21 3.16
C ARG A 674 35.33 -19.94 2.00
N GLU A 675 34.87 -19.69 0.77
CA GLU A 675 35.37 -20.39 -0.42
C GLU A 675 36.78 -19.93 -0.81
N ILE A 676 37.05 -18.62 -0.76
CA ILE A 676 38.31 -18.06 -1.25
C ILE A 676 39.36 -17.88 -0.15
N GLY A 677 38.96 -17.87 1.12
CA GLY A 677 39.83 -17.71 2.29
C GLY A 677 40.45 -16.31 2.45
N ASP A 678 39.93 -15.30 1.74
CA ASP A 678 40.46 -13.93 1.72
C ASP A 678 39.33 -12.89 1.72
N ARG A 679 39.07 -12.32 2.91
CA ARG A 679 38.06 -11.28 3.11
C ARG A 679 38.32 -10.02 2.28
N ALA A 680 39.59 -9.63 2.11
CA ALA A 680 39.93 -8.41 1.38
C ALA A 680 39.56 -8.52 -0.09
N GLN A 681 39.62 -9.72 -0.69
CA GLN A 681 39.17 -9.93 -2.07
C GLN A 681 37.66 -9.78 -2.25
N VAL A 682 36.86 -10.12 -1.23
CA VAL A 682 35.40 -9.93 -1.21
C VAL A 682 35.05 -8.46 -1.02
N GLU A 683 35.69 -7.80 -0.07
CA GLU A 683 35.50 -6.36 0.20
C GLU A 683 35.83 -5.50 -1.01
N ASN A 684 36.91 -5.85 -1.73
CA ASN A 684 37.32 -5.16 -2.96
C ASN A 684 36.59 -5.66 -4.22
N ARG A 685 35.66 -6.61 -4.10
CA ARG A 685 34.90 -7.21 -5.22
C ARG A 685 35.76 -7.60 -6.42
N THR A 686 36.88 -8.27 -6.14
CA THR A 686 37.81 -8.71 -7.20
C THR A 686 37.14 -9.68 -8.18
N GLU A 687 37.68 -9.82 -9.39
CA GLU A 687 37.15 -10.75 -10.40
C GLU A 687 37.10 -12.20 -9.89
N ALA A 688 38.07 -12.61 -9.07
CA ALA A 688 38.08 -13.93 -8.44
C ALA A 688 36.91 -14.09 -7.45
N ALA A 689 36.67 -13.09 -6.59
CA ALA A 689 35.54 -13.10 -5.67
C ALA A 689 34.19 -13.04 -6.40
N ALA A 690 34.09 -12.29 -7.50
CA ALA A 690 32.88 -12.22 -8.33
C ALA A 690 32.56 -13.58 -8.97
N ARG A 691 33.57 -14.28 -9.51
CA ARG A 691 33.40 -15.66 -10.02
C ARG A 691 32.94 -16.61 -8.92
N ALA A 692 33.58 -16.57 -7.75
CA ALA A 692 33.19 -17.41 -6.61
C ALA A 692 31.75 -17.11 -6.15
N LEU A 693 31.36 -15.83 -6.11
CA LEU A 693 29.99 -15.41 -5.81
C LEU A 693 28.99 -15.99 -6.81
N ASP A 694 29.24 -15.85 -8.11
CA ASP A 694 28.35 -16.38 -9.15
C ASP A 694 28.23 -17.92 -9.07
N GLU A 695 29.33 -18.63 -8.79
CA GLU A 695 29.33 -20.08 -8.59
C GLU A 695 28.59 -20.53 -7.33
N ILE A 696 28.70 -19.79 -6.22
CA ILE A 696 27.97 -20.06 -4.98
C ILE A 696 26.48 -19.80 -5.19
N MET A 697 26.13 -18.67 -5.83
CA MET A 697 24.75 -18.32 -6.14
C MET A 697 24.11 -19.39 -7.04
N ALA A 698 24.79 -19.84 -8.10
CA ALA A 698 24.29 -20.85 -9.02
C ALA A 698 23.96 -22.21 -8.35
N ARG A 699 24.66 -22.58 -7.28
CA ARG A 699 24.42 -23.84 -6.54
C ARG A 699 23.55 -23.69 -5.28
N SER A 700 23.21 -22.46 -4.91
CA SER A 700 22.39 -22.18 -3.72
C SER A 700 20.93 -21.96 -4.10
N TRP A 701 20.04 -22.25 -3.16
CA TRP A 701 18.65 -21.83 -3.20
C TRP A 701 18.46 -20.57 -2.35
N VAL A 702 17.67 -19.63 -2.83
CA VAL A 702 17.11 -18.53 -2.03
C VAL A 702 15.60 -18.63 -2.04
N ILE A 703 14.96 -18.25 -0.94
CA ILE A 703 13.50 -18.26 -0.82
C ILE A 703 12.99 -16.84 -0.96
N LEU A 704 12.16 -16.60 -1.98
CA LEU A 704 11.46 -15.34 -2.18
C LEU A 704 10.11 -15.36 -1.48
N THR A 705 9.74 -14.26 -0.84
CA THR A 705 8.46 -14.07 -0.18
C THR A 705 7.86 -12.71 -0.52
N ARG A 706 6.57 -12.69 -0.83
CA ARG A 706 5.79 -11.46 -1.02
C ARG A 706 4.70 -11.41 0.04
N ALA A 707 4.80 -10.44 0.96
CA ALA A 707 3.85 -10.31 2.06
C ALA A 707 2.52 -9.67 1.60
N PRO A 708 1.38 -10.04 2.19
CA PRO A 708 1.21 -11.15 3.13
C PRO A 708 1.25 -12.52 2.42
N VAL A 709 1.87 -13.53 3.04
CA VAL A 709 1.87 -14.90 2.53
C VAL A 709 0.58 -15.62 2.99
N LEU A 710 -0.37 -15.77 2.08
CA LEU A 710 -1.69 -16.35 2.40
C LEU A 710 -1.77 -17.85 2.09
N THR A 711 -0.95 -18.30 1.14
CA THR A 711 -0.90 -19.68 0.70
C THR A 711 0.56 -20.12 0.64
N PRO A 712 0.82 -21.42 0.68
CA PRO A 712 2.16 -21.97 0.46
C PRO A 712 2.88 -21.43 -0.79
N THR A 713 2.16 -21.05 -1.85
CA THR A 713 2.75 -20.52 -3.10
C THR A 713 3.28 -19.09 -2.96
N GLY A 714 3.07 -18.42 -1.83
CA GLY A 714 3.71 -17.13 -1.51
C GLY A 714 5.17 -17.24 -1.06
N LEU A 715 5.71 -18.47 -0.90
CA LEU A 715 7.13 -18.76 -0.65
C LEU A 715 7.65 -19.65 -1.78
N ILE A 716 8.56 -19.16 -2.61
CA ILE A 716 9.12 -19.95 -3.72
C ILE A 716 10.65 -19.87 -3.67
N ALA A 717 11.32 -21.02 -3.85
CA ALA A 717 12.76 -21.13 -3.92
C ALA A 717 13.28 -21.05 -5.37
N PHE A 718 14.36 -20.29 -5.55
CA PHE A 718 15.01 -20.07 -6.85
C PHE A 718 16.52 -20.16 -6.75
N HIS A 719 17.16 -20.41 -7.88
CA HIS A 719 18.59 -20.19 -8.08
C HIS A 719 18.86 -18.71 -8.41
N PRO A 720 19.61 -17.99 -7.57
CA PRO A 720 19.87 -16.59 -7.81
C PRO A 720 20.93 -16.36 -8.88
N VAL A 721 20.76 -15.28 -9.63
CA VAL A 721 21.70 -14.73 -10.62
C VAL A 721 21.90 -13.25 -10.29
N ARG A 722 23.12 -12.73 -10.37
CA ARG A 722 23.35 -11.30 -10.13
C ARG A 722 22.86 -10.47 -11.29
N ILE A 723 22.24 -9.34 -10.99
CA ILE A 723 21.85 -8.33 -11.96
C ILE A 723 22.40 -6.96 -11.57
N PRO A 724 22.64 -6.06 -12.54
CA PRO A 724 23.19 -4.73 -12.27
C PRO A 724 22.18 -3.74 -11.67
N ASP A 725 20.88 -4.07 -11.70
CA ASP A 725 19.80 -3.18 -11.26
C ASP A 725 19.50 -3.29 -9.74
N ASP A 726 18.83 -2.28 -9.17
CA ASP A 726 18.42 -2.23 -7.76
C ASP A 726 17.10 -2.99 -7.47
N VAL A 727 16.75 -3.98 -8.29
CA VAL A 727 15.47 -4.72 -8.22
C VAL A 727 15.67 -6.21 -7.95
N ILE A 728 14.56 -6.91 -7.72
CA ILE A 728 14.48 -8.37 -7.83
C ILE A 728 13.76 -8.68 -9.14
N ARG A 729 14.43 -9.40 -10.04
CA ARG A 729 13.82 -9.85 -11.29
C ARG A 729 13.25 -11.26 -11.12
N ILE A 730 12.00 -11.45 -11.51
CA ILE A 730 11.34 -12.77 -11.53
C ILE A 730 10.79 -13.07 -12.91
N HIS A 731 10.81 -14.34 -13.30
CA HIS A 731 10.12 -14.76 -14.51
C HIS A 731 8.61 -14.47 -14.38
N PRO A 732 7.96 -13.76 -15.32
CA PRO A 732 6.59 -13.29 -15.12
C PRO A 732 5.54 -14.38 -14.90
N ALA A 733 5.74 -15.58 -15.45
CA ALA A 733 4.87 -16.74 -15.18
C ALA A 733 4.73 -17.08 -13.69
N VAL A 734 5.73 -16.74 -12.87
CA VAL A 734 5.75 -17.08 -11.44
C VAL A 734 5.13 -15.99 -10.56
N ALA A 735 5.03 -14.75 -11.06
CA ALA A 735 4.47 -13.61 -10.31
C ALA A 735 3.05 -13.91 -9.78
N PHE A 736 2.22 -14.56 -10.60
CA PHE A 736 0.85 -14.92 -10.23
C PHE A 736 0.77 -15.89 -9.03
N LEU A 737 1.71 -16.84 -8.90
CA LEU A 737 1.73 -17.80 -7.79
C LEU A 737 1.87 -17.11 -6.43
N MET A 738 2.55 -15.96 -6.41
CA MET A 738 2.84 -15.18 -5.22
C MET A 738 1.86 -14.01 -5.03
N ASN A 739 0.81 -13.93 -5.85
CA ASN A 739 -0.10 -12.78 -5.92
C ASN A 739 0.66 -11.44 -6.06
N GLY A 740 1.73 -11.45 -6.86
CA GLY A 740 2.54 -10.28 -7.17
C GLY A 740 2.27 -9.77 -8.58
N ASP A 741 2.46 -8.47 -8.76
CA ASP A 741 2.50 -7.81 -10.06
C ASP A 741 3.71 -6.87 -10.16
N PHE A 742 3.80 -6.12 -11.25
CA PHE A 742 4.87 -5.15 -11.49
C PHE A 742 4.37 -3.72 -11.34
N ASP A 743 3.53 -3.45 -10.34
CA ASP A 743 3.03 -2.10 -10.04
C ASP A 743 3.89 -1.35 -9.01
N GLY A 744 4.88 -2.00 -8.38
CA GLY A 744 5.68 -1.44 -7.29
C GLY A 744 5.76 -2.32 -6.05
N ASP A 745 5.19 -3.52 -6.12
CA ASP A 745 5.30 -4.60 -5.15
C ASP A 745 6.76 -4.85 -4.73
N GLN A 746 6.96 -5.04 -3.42
CA GLN A 746 8.25 -5.40 -2.85
C GLN A 746 8.23 -6.87 -2.42
N ALA A 747 9.35 -7.57 -2.65
CA ALA A 747 9.54 -8.94 -2.20
C ALA A 747 10.83 -9.07 -1.40
N ALA A 748 10.78 -9.87 -0.34
CA ALA A 748 11.93 -10.18 0.49
C ALA A 748 12.51 -11.53 0.09
N VAL A 749 13.84 -11.62 0.04
CA VAL A 749 14.61 -12.82 -0.28
C VAL A 749 15.42 -13.24 0.94
N PHE A 750 15.47 -14.54 1.18
CA PHE A 750 16.16 -15.14 2.33
C PHE A 750 17.12 -16.22 1.82
N LEU A 751 18.32 -16.26 2.40
CA LEU A 751 19.31 -17.29 2.10
C LEU A 751 19.33 -18.32 3.23
N PRO A 752 18.81 -19.54 3.02
CA PRO A 752 19.03 -20.65 3.93
C PRO A 752 20.54 -20.94 4.07
N ILE A 753 21.05 -21.05 5.29
CA ILE A 753 22.49 -21.21 5.52
C ILE A 753 22.88 -22.67 5.83
N THR A 754 21.98 -23.41 6.48
CA THR A 754 22.22 -24.82 6.81
C THR A 754 21.94 -25.72 5.61
N GLU A 755 22.66 -26.85 5.52
CA GLU A 755 22.49 -27.81 4.42
C GLU A 755 21.06 -28.39 4.38
N ASP A 756 20.46 -28.65 5.54
CA ASP A 756 19.09 -29.17 5.63
C ASP A 756 18.05 -28.17 5.12
N ALA A 757 18.22 -26.88 5.45
CA ALA A 757 17.33 -25.84 4.98
C ALA A 757 17.50 -25.59 3.47
N GLN A 758 18.73 -25.63 2.96
CA GLN A 758 19.03 -25.57 1.52
C GLN A 758 18.40 -26.72 0.74
N ARG A 759 18.56 -27.96 1.22
CA ARG A 759 17.95 -29.16 0.62
C ARG A 759 16.42 -29.04 0.61
N GLU A 760 15.83 -28.68 1.75
CA GLU A 760 14.40 -28.55 1.87
C GLU A 760 13.82 -27.43 0.99
N ALA A 761 14.56 -26.31 0.83
CA ALA A 761 14.19 -25.25 -0.09
C ALA A 761 14.10 -25.76 -1.54
N GLY A 762 15.13 -26.47 -2.02
CA GLY A 762 15.12 -27.06 -3.36
C GLY A 762 14.05 -28.14 -3.57
N GLU A 763 13.85 -29.02 -2.59
CA GLU A 763 12.92 -30.15 -2.72
C GLU A 763 11.45 -29.76 -2.59
N LYS A 764 11.13 -28.84 -1.67
CA LYS A 764 9.74 -28.51 -1.32
C LYS A 764 9.29 -27.14 -1.80
N LEU A 765 10.17 -26.13 -1.76
CA LEU A 765 9.82 -24.73 -2.06
C LEU A 765 10.14 -24.31 -3.50
N SER A 766 10.92 -25.09 -4.26
CA SER A 766 11.11 -24.79 -5.69
C SER A 766 9.79 -24.90 -6.46
N LEU A 767 9.71 -24.27 -7.64
CA LEU A 767 8.56 -24.42 -8.53
C LEU A 767 8.24 -25.90 -8.80
N THR A 768 9.28 -26.73 -8.99
CA THR A 768 9.16 -28.18 -9.14
C THR A 768 8.57 -28.83 -7.88
N GLY A 769 9.03 -28.45 -6.68
CA GLY A 769 8.48 -28.93 -5.41
C GLY A 769 6.99 -28.60 -5.26
N HIS A 770 6.60 -27.38 -5.60
CA HIS A 770 5.21 -26.95 -5.64
C HIS A 770 4.37 -27.78 -6.62
N LEU A 771 4.81 -27.92 -7.87
CA LEU A 771 4.10 -28.68 -8.91
C LEU A 771 3.99 -30.18 -8.59
N ARG A 772 4.99 -30.77 -7.92
CA ARG A 772 4.92 -32.16 -7.44
C ARG A 772 3.86 -32.33 -6.36
N ARG A 773 3.79 -31.39 -5.42
CA ARG A 773 2.83 -31.42 -4.31
C ARG A 773 1.40 -31.19 -4.79
N ASP A 774 1.22 -30.20 -5.67
CA ASP A 774 -0.07 -29.89 -6.27
C ASP A 774 0.08 -29.74 -7.79
N PRO A 775 -0.18 -30.82 -8.55
CA PRO A 775 -0.18 -30.75 -10.01
C PRO A 775 -1.20 -29.73 -10.53
N ASN A 776 -2.28 -29.40 -9.81
CA ASN A 776 -3.26 -28.44 -10.32
C ASN A 776 -2.71 -27.01 -10.43
N LEU A 777 -1.51 -26.73 -9.92
CA LEU A 777 -0.86 -25.42 -10.03
C LEU A 777 -0.54 -25.03 -11.49
N TYR A 778 -0.34 -25.96 -12.44
CA TYR A 778 -0.26 -25.57 -13.86
C TYR A 778 -1.63 -25.06 -14.38
N GLY A 779 -2.73 -25.53 -13.78
CA GLY A 779 -4.09 -25.04 -13.99
C GLY A 779 -4.34 -23.66 -13.38
N LEU A 780 -3.44 -23.17 -12.51
CA LEU A 780 -3.39 -21.77 -12.07
C LEU A 780 -2.80 -20.84 -13.13
N ARG A 781 -2.69 -21.32 -14.37
CA ARG A 781 -2.46 -20.50 -15.57
C ARG A 781 -1.06 -19.88 -15.58
N LEU A 782 -0.01 -20.66 -15.34
CA LEU A 782 1.39 -20.20 -15.50
C LEU A 782 1.66 -19.57 -16.88
N ILE A 783 0.85 -19.92 -17.89
CA ILE A 783 0.72 -19.17 -19.14
C ILE A 783 -0.47 -18.20 -19.00
N THR A 784 -0.19 -16.91 -18.83
CA THR A 784 -1.19 -15.83 -18.65
C THR A 784 -1.06 -14.72 -19.69
N GLN A 785 -2.06 -13.83 -19.71
CA GLN A 785 -2.03 -12.51 -20.37
C GLN A 785 -1.55 -12.53 -21.83
N GLU A 786 -0.56 -11.70 -22.17
CA GLU A 786 -0.01 -11.54 -23.51
C GLU A 786 0.47 -12.87 -24.08
N ALA A 787 0.98 -13.78 -23.25
CA ALA A 787 1.38 -15.11 -23.72
C ALA A 787 0.17 -15.90 -24.24
N VAL A 788 -0.92 -15.94 -23.46
CA VAL A 788 -2.17 -16.59 -23.91
C VAL A 788 -2.75 -15.88 -25.13
N TRP A 789 -2.74 -14.55 -25.13
CA TRP A 789 -3.27 -13.76 -26.24
C TRP A 789 -2.52 -14.05 -27.55
N GLY A 790 -1.18 -14.11 -27.50
CA GLY A 790 -0.35 -14.42 -28.66
C GLY A 790 -0.55 -15.85 -29.17
N LEU A 791 -0.68 -16.84 -28.28
CA LEU A 791 -0.99 -18.22 -28.66
C LEU A 791 -2.39 -18.33 -29.30
N ALA A 792 -3.39 -17.65 -28.74
CA ALA A 792 -4.73 -17.59 -29.30
C ALA A 792 -4.72 -16.94 -30.68
N ARG A 793 -3.94 -15.87 -30.86
CA ARG A 793 -3.75 -15.20 -32.16
C ARG A 793 -3.13 -16.14 -33.20
N LEU A 794 -2.04 -16.83 -32.85
CA LEU A 794 -1.39 -17.79 -33.76
C LEU A 794 -2.36 -18.90 -34.20
N SER A 795 -3.21 -19.36 -33.29
CA SER A 795 -4.19 -20.42 -33.55
C SER A 795 -5.27 -20.06 -34.58
N LEU A 796 -5.44 -18.78 -34.91
CA LEU A 796 -6.34 -18.33 -35.98
C LEU A 796 -5.92 -18.82 -37.37
N THR A 797 -4.67 -19.26 -37.53
CA THR A 797 -4.13 -19.79 -38.79
C THR A 797 -3.65 -21.22 -38.61
N SER A 798 -3.76 -22.02 -39.67
CA SER A 798 -3.32 -23.43 -39.62
C SER A 798 -1.82 -23.59 -39.38
N ASP A 799 -1.00 -22.65 -39.84
CA ASP A 799 0.45 -22.70 -39.65
C ASP A 799 0.86 -22.23 -38.25
N GLY A 800 0.22 -21.17 -37.74
CA GLY A 800 0.41 -20.75 -36.34
C GLY A 800 -0.03 -21.84 -35.36
N LEU A 801 -1.14 -22.54 -35.59
CA LEU A 801 -1.55 -23.69 -34.77
C LEU A 801 -0.50 -24.82 -34.79
N LYS A 802 0.08 -25.15 -35.95
CA LYS A 802 1.17 -26.15 -36.03
C LYS A 802 2.39 -25.71 -35.24
N GLU A 803 2.70 -24.42 -35.23
CA GLU A 803 3.78 -23.86 -34.43
C GLU A 803 3.50 -23.99 -32.92
N VAL A 804 2.29 -23.63 -32.48
CA VAL A 804 1.88 -23.79 -31.07
C VAL A 804 1.93 -25.26 -30.63
N ASN A 805 1.44 -26.19 -31.45
CA ASN A 805 1.50 -27.62 -31.15
C ASN A 805 2.94 -28.15 -31.07
N ARG A 806 3.85 -27.61 -31.90
CA ARG A 806 5.28 -27.96 -31.83
C ARG A 806 5.92 -27.47 -30.53
N ALA A 807 5.58 -26.26 -30.10
CA ALA A 807 6.07 -25.70 -28.84
C ALA A 807 5.54 -26.47 -27.62
N ALA A 808 4.27 -26.87 -27.63
CA ALA A 808 3.70 -27.73 -26.59
C ALA A 808 4.29 -29.15 -26.60
N GLY A 809 4.65 -29.69 -27.76
CA GLY A 809 5.02 -31.10 -27.91
C GLY A 809 3.83 -32.06 -27.86
N THR A 810 2.61 -31.55 -28.03
CA THR A 810 1.36 -32.29 -28.22
C THR A 810 0.38 -31.45 -29.04
N GLY A 811 -0.67 -32.08 -29.56
CA GLY A 811 -1.76 -31.37 -30.26
C GLY A 811 -2.68 -30.68 -29.26
N ILE A 812 -2.80 -29.36 -29.34
CA ILE A 812 -3.72 -28.57 -28.51
C ILE A 812 -5.07 -28.49 -29.21
N ALA A 813 -6.11 -29.00 -28.56
CA ALA A 813 -7.47 -28.88 -29.04
C ALA A 813 -7.92 -27.41 -28.97
N MET A 814 -8.54 -26.90 -30.03
CA MET A 814 -9.12 -25.55 -30.01
C MET A 814 -10.56 -25.60 -29.50
N ARG A 815 -10.94 -24.59 -28.72
CA ARG A 815 -12.32 -24.36 -28.29
C ARG A 815 -12.82 -23.07 -28.94
N SER A 816 -14.03 -23.09 -29.49
CA SER A 816 -14.62 -21.92 -30.18
C SER A 816 -13.72 -21.33 -31.28
N GLY A 817 -12.91 -22.17 -31.94
CA GLY A 817 -12.02 -21.79 -33.04
C GLY A 817 -10.70 -21.15 -32.65
N ILE A 818 -10.33 -21.12 -31.37
CA ILE A 818 -9.06 -20.57 -30.86
C ILE A 818 -8.46 -21.47 -29.78
N ILE A 819 -7.18 -21.27 -29.47
CA ILE A 819 -6.57 -21.75 -28.22
C ILE A 819 -6.97 -20.82 -27.09
N ASP A 820 -7.50 -21.38 -26.01
CA ASP A 820 -7.83 -20.69 -24.76
C ASP A 820 -7.08 -21.30 -23.57
N LYS A 821 -7.22 -20.67 -22.39
CA LYS A 821 -6.57 -21.13 -21.15
C LYS A 821 -6.94 -22.58 -20.78
N ASP A 822 -8.16 -23.01 -21.04
CA ASP A 822 -8.59 -24.37 -20.71
C ASP A 822 -7.95 -25.39 -21.65
N SER A 823 -7.85 -25.06 -22.93
CA SER A 823 -7.16 -25.86 -23.94
C SER A 823 -5.68 -26.05 -23.59
N LEU A 824 -5.03 -24.99 -23.11
CA LEU A 824 -3.65 -25.05 -22.61
C LEU A 824 -3.55 -25.92 -21.36
N ALA A 825 -4.47 -25.78 -20.41
CA ALA A 825 -4.50 -26.60 -19.20
C ALA A 825 -4.69 -28.10 -19.52
N ASP A 826 -5.54 -28.43 -20.49
CA ASP A 826 -5.73 -29.81 -20.98
C ASP A 826 -4.42 -30.39 -21.55
N ALA A 827 -3.71 -29.60 -22.37
CA ALA A 827 -2.44 -30.01 -22.95
C ALA A 827 -1.34 -30.20 -21.88
N LEU A 828 -1.25 -29.30 -20.90
CA LEU A 828 -0.30 -29.43 -19.80
C LEU A 828 -0.63 -30.64 -18.91
N ARG A 829 -1.91 -31.01 -18.74
CA ARG A 829 -2.30 -32.26 -18.06
C ARG A 829 -1.82 -33.50 -18.79
N GLU A 830 -1.94 -33.51 -20.12
CA GLU A 830 -1.43 -34.61 -20.95
C GLU A 830 0.10 -34.72 -20.83
N ILE A 831 0.81 -33.59 -20.89
CA ILE A 831 2.26 -33.55 -20.74
C ILE A 831 2.69 -33.99 -19.35
N MET A 832 1.98 -33.57 -18.28
CA MET A 832 2.23 -34.05 -16.91
C MET A 832 2.13 -35.57 -16.82
N ALA A 833 1.12 -36.17 -17.44
CA ALA A 833 0.92 -37.62 -17.43
C ALA A 833 2.00 -38.37 -18.24
N ARG A 834 2.53 -37.76 -19.30
CA ARG A 834 3.52 -38.37 -20.21
C ARG A 834 4.97 -38.18 -19.74
N ASP A 835 5.34 -36.96 -19.40
CA ASP A 835 6.72 -36.50 -19.21
C ASP A 835 7.00 -36.00 -17.78
N GLY A 836 5.99 -35.99 -16.90
CA GLY A 836 6.09 -35.49 -15.54
C GLY A 836 6.30 -33.97 -15.45
N VAL A 837 6.73 -33.51 -14.27
CA VAL A 837 6.86 -32.08 -13.95
C VAL A 837 7.88 -31.37 -14.86
N ASP A 838 8.99 -32.04 -15.19
CA ASP A 838 10.05 -31.44 -16.01
C ASP A 838 9.55 -31.16 -17.44
N GLY A 839 8.76 -32.08 -18.01
CA GLY A 839 8.13 -31.87 -19.31
C GLY A 839 7.12 -30.72 -19.31
N VAL A 840 6.37 -30.56 -18.21
CA VAL A 840 5.43 -29.43 -18.04
C VAL A 840 6.16 -28.10 -17.96
N ILE A 841 7.24 -28.01 -17.18
CA ILE A 841 8.07 -26.79 -17.06
C ILE A 841 8.61 -26.40 -18.45
N GLN A 842 9.20 -27.34 -19.19
CA GLN A 842 9.72 -27.09 -20.54
C GLN A 842 8.63 -26.68 -21.55
N ALA A 843 7.42 -27.24 -21.42
CA ALA A 843 6.30 -26.85 -22.27
C ALA A 843 5.81 -25.43 -21.93
N ILE A 844 5.74 -25.08 -20.65
CA ILE A 844 5.39 -23.73 -20.20
C ILE A 844 6.39 -22.71 -20.75
N GLU A 845 7.70 -22.92 -20.57
CA GLU A 845 8.72 -21.98 -21.07
C GLU A 845 8.57 -21.71 -22.57
N ARG A 846 8.50 -22.78 -23.38
CA ARG A 846 8.37 -22.68 -24.84
C ARG A 846 7.07 -22.00 -25.28
N LEU A 847 5.95 -22.34 -24.65
CA LEU A 847 4.65 -21.74 -24.98
C LEU A 847 4.57 -20.28 -24.53
N PHE A 848 5.14 -19.95 -23.37
CA PHE A 848 5.17 -18.60 -22.84
C PHE A 848 5.98 -17.69 -23.76
N GLU A 849 7.20 -18.10 -24.12
CA GLU A 849 8.07 -17.37 -25.05
C GLU A 849 7.41 -17.17 -26.42
N LEU A 850 6.83 -18.25 -27.00
CA LEU A 850 6.13 -18.18 -28.28
C LEU A 850 4.96 -17.20 -28.23
N GLY A 851 4.16 -17.26 -27.17
CA GLY A 851 3.02 -16.37 -26.96
C GLY A 851 3.44 -14.90 -26.86
N LEU A 852 4.44 -14.60 -26.04
CA LEU A 852 4.96 -13.24 -25.88
C LEU A 852 5.54 -12.68 -27.19
N ARG A 853 6.28 -13.49 -27.94
CA ARG A 853 6.79 -13.11 -29.26
C ARG A 853 5.64 -12.76 -30.21
N ALA A 854 4.63 -13.62 -30.30
CA ALA A 854 3.47 -13.39 -31.17
C ALA A 854 2.64 -12.16 -30.77
N ALA A 855 2.58 -11.85 -29.47
CA ALA A 855 1.96 -10.63 -28.97
C ALA A 855 2.78 -9.38 -29.35
N LYS A 856 4.11 -9.41 -29.15
CA LYS A 856 5.03 -8.33 -29.51
C LYS A 856 5.00 -7.98 -31.00
N GLU A 857 4.96 -8.99 -31.87
CA GLU A 857 4.91 -8.80 -33.33
C GLU A 857 3.56 -8.24 -33.82
N SER A 858 2.50 -8.36 -33.01
CA SER A 858 1.16 -7.97 -33.46
C SER A 858 0.96 -6.46 -33.55
N GLY A 859 1.52 -5.67 -32.63
CA GLY A 859 1.15 -4.25 -32.49
C GLY A 859 -0.33 -4.02 -32.13
N ALA A 860 -1.04 -5.04 -31.63
CA ALA A 860 -2.44 -4.91 -31.31
C ALA A 860 -2.69 -3.87 -30.20
N SER A 861 -3.62 -2.96 -30.48
CA SER A 861 -4.02 -1.85 -29.62
C SER A 861 -5.52 -1.93 -29.32
N ILE A 862 -6.01 -0.96 -28.55
CA ILE A 862 -7.44 -0.65 -28.49
C ILE A 862 -7.78 0.43 -29.51
N ASP A 863 -8.90 0.27 -30.21
CA ASP A 863 -9.45 1.30 -31.09
C ASP A 863 -9.99 2.47 -30.25
N PRO A 864 -9.56 3.73 -30.49
CA PRO A 864 -10.09 4.91 -29.80
C PRO A 864 -11.59 5.12 -29.99
N PHE A 865 -12.16 4.53 -31.04
CA PHE A 865 -13.58 4.57 -31.37
C PHE A 865 -14.21 3.16 -31.29
N ILE A 866 -13.64 2.28 -30.47
CA ILE A 866 -14.09 0.89 -30.27
C ILE A 866 -15.60 0.81 -30.09
N GLY A 867 -16.27 -0.15 -30.73
CA GLY A 867 -17.71 -0.34 -30.61
C GLY A 867 -18.56 0.67 -31.39
N ARG A 868 -17.95 1.65 -32.07
CA ARG A 868 -18.69 2.51 -33.00
C ARG A 868 -19.37 1.67 -34.09
N GLY A 869 -20.67 1.88 -34.27
CA GLY A 869 -21.49 1.11 -35.22
C GLY A 869 -21.98 -0.25 -34.69
N LEU A 870 -21.70 -0.58 -33.43
CA LEU A 870 -22.33 -1.72 -32.77
C LEU A 870 -23.80 -1.41 -32.51
N ALA A 871 -24.71 -2.25 -33.02
CA ALA A 871 -26.14 -2.12 -32.78
C ALA A 871 -26.47 -2.68 -31.39
N LEU A 872 -26.44 -1.82 -30.38
CA LEU A 872 -26.82 -2.17 -29.01
C LEU A 872 -28.35 -2.31 -28.88
N PRO A 873 -28.83 -3.16 -27.95
CA PRO A 873 -30.25 -3.16 -27.58
C PRO A 873 -30.68 -1.79 -27.04
N PRO A 874 -31.98 -1.44 -27.10
CA PRO A 874 -32.47 -0.18 -26.55
C PRO A 874 -32.24 -0.12 -25.03
N VAL A 875 -31.75 1.01 -24.55
CA VAL A 875 -31.55 1.25 -23.12
C VAL A 875 -32.91 1.27 -22.42
N PRO A 876 -33.10 0.58 -21.28
CA PRO A 876 -34.36 0.59 -20.54
C PRO A 876 -34.74 1.99 -20.03
N ASP A 877 -36.06 2.24 -19.99
CA ASP A 877 -36.60 3.43 -19.33
C ASP A 877 -36.76 3.20 -17.82
N GLY A 878 -36.42 4.20 -17.01
CA GLY A 878 -36.63 4.15 -15.55
C GLY A 878 -35.66 3.23 -14.80
N THR A 879 -36.10 2.71 -13.65
CA THR A 879 -35.23 2.10 -12.63
C THR A 879 -35.59 0.65 -12.29
N ASP A 880 -36.34 -0.05 -13.13
CA ASP A 880 -36.70 -1.47 -12.92
C ASP A 880 -35.47 -2.37 -13.08
N PRO A 881 -34.96 -3.01 -12.00
CA PRO A 881 -33.75 -3.83 -12.06
C PRO A 881 -33.86 -4.97 -13.07
N THR A 882 -35.05 -5.55 -13.24
CA THR A 882 -35.26 -6.70 -14.15
C THR A 882 -35.03 -6.32 -15.61
N GLN A 883 -35.42 -5.10 -16.00
CA GLN A 883 -35.21 -4.61 -17.36
C GLN A 883 -33.74 -4.27 -17.61
N TRP A 884 -33.07 -3.72 -16.61
CA TRP A 884 -31.64 -3.41 -16.65
C TRP A 884 -30.77 -4.68 -16.70
N ASP A 885 -31.11 -5.71 -15.92
CA ASP A 885 -30.45 -7.00 -15.98
C ASP A 885 -30.61 -7.63 -17.36
N ALA A 886 -31.84 -7.66 -17.91
CA ALA A 886 -32.11 -8.17 -19.25
C ALA A 886 -31.36 -7.37 -20.34
N TYR A 887 -31.26 -6.04 -20.22
CA TYR A 887 -30.46 -5.22 -21.12
C TYR A 887 -28.97 -5.60 -21.07
N CYS A 888 -28.40 -5.74 -19.86
CA CYS A 888 -27.00 -6.13 -19.70
C CYS A 888 -26.73 -7.53 -20.25
N GLU A 889 -27.63 -8.49 -20.01
CA GLU A 889 -27.54 -9.86 -20.56
C GLU A 889 -27.58 -9.86 -22.09
N ASN A 890 -28.46 -9.07 -22.71
CA ASN A 890 -28.52 -8.95 -24.17
C ASN A 890 -27.24 -8.34 -24.78
N VAL A 891 -26.62 -7.37 -24.08
CA VAL A 891 -25.33 -6.81 -24.50
C VAL A 891 -24.22 -7.85 -24.36
N ASP A 892 -24.17 -8.56 -23.23
CA ASP A 892 -23.20 -9.63 -23.00
C ASP A 892 -23.33 -10.72 -24.08
N ASP A 893 -24.54 -11.17 -24.39
CA ASP A 893 -24.83 -12.15 -25.44
C ASP A 893 -24.42 -11.66 -26.84
N LEU A 894 -24.68 -10.38 -27.15
CA LEU A 894 -24.22 -9.76 -28.39
C LEU A 894 -22.71 -9.86 -28.52
N LEU A 895 -21.95 -9.51 -27.48
CA LEU A 895 -20.48 -9.57 -27.48
C LEU A 895 -19.97 -11.02 -27.50
N VAL A 896 -20.58 -11.93 -26.74
CA VAL A 896 -20.25 -13.37 -26.71
C VAL A 896 -20.47 -14.02 -28.08
N SER A 897 -21.48 -13.62 -28.83
CA SER A 897 -21.76 -14.20 -30.14
C SER A 897 -20.71 -13.86 -31.22
N ARG A 898 -19.90 -12.81 -31.01
CA ARG A 898 -18.93 -12.33 -32.00
C ARG A 898 -17.67 -13.18 -32.06
N SER A 899 -17.19 -13.49 -33.26
CA SER A 899 -15.94 -14.23 -33.49
C SER A 899 -15.03 -13.57 -34.52
N ASP A 900 -15.21 -12.26 -34.75
CA ASP A 900 -14.43 -11.48 -35.71
C ASP A 900 -13.06 -11.04 -35.13
N TYR A 901 -12.28 -12.02 -34.67
CA TYR A 901 -10.98 -11.79 -34.00
C TYR A 901 -9.96 -11.00 -34.83
N GLY A 902 -10.06 -11.05 -36.17
CA GLY A 902 -9.21 -10.29 -37.08
C GLY A 902 -9.57 -8.80 -37.20
N SER A 903 -10.73 -8.38 -36.69
CA SER A 903 -11.19 -6.99 -36.75
C SER A 903 -10.29 -6.09 -35.89
N VAL A 904 -9.78 -5.00 -36.46
CA VAL A 904 -8.98 -4.02 -35.71
C VAL A 904 -9.82 -3.31 -34.63
N HIS A 905 -11.14 -3.21 -34.82
CA HIS A 905 -12.03 -2.45 -33.95
C HIS A 905 -12.23 -3.09 -32.58
N ILE A 906 -12.56 -4.39 -32.54
CA ILE A 906 -12.89 -5.10 -31.28
C ILE A 906 -12.20 -6.46 -31.16
N GLY A 907 -11.56 -6.94 -32.23
CA GLY A 907 -10.94 -8.26 -32.31
C GLY A 907 -9.88 -8.51 -31.23
N PRO A 908 -8.93 -7.58 -30.98
CA PRO A 908 -7.95 -7.74 -29.89
C PRO A 908 -8.59 -7.93 -28.50
N GLN A 909 -9.66 -7.20 -28.20
CA GLN A 909 -10.38 -7.29 -26.92
C GLN A 909 -11.23 -8.56 -26.84
N LEU A 910 -11.90 -8.96 -27.93
CA LEU A 910 -12.60 -10.24 -28.00
C LEU A 910 -11.64 -11.41 -27.80
N LEU A 911 -10.48 -11.38 -28.44
CA LEU A 911 -9.45 -12.40 -28.29
C LEU A 911 -8.93 -12.44 -26.85
N SER A 912 -8.73 -11.29 -26.21
CA SER A 912 -8.31 -11.19 -24.81
C SER A 912 -9.27 -11.88 -23.85
N ILE A 913 -10.57 -11.67 -24.03
CA ILE A 913 -11.60 -12.22 -23.16
C ILE A 913 -11.86 -13.69 -23.47
N LYS A 914 -12.01 -14.05 -24.75
CA LYS A 914 -12.42 -15.40 -25.16
C LYS A 914 -11.31 -16.43 -25.05
N SER A 915 -10.05 -16.04 -25.22
CA SER A 915 -8.92 -16.93 -24.89
C SER A 915 -8.72 -17.06 -23.37
N GLY A 916 -9.35 -16.19 -22.58
CA GLY A 916 -9.12 -16.06 -21.14
C GLY A 916 -7.84 -15.31 -20.80
N ALA A 917 -7.11 -14.74 -21.76
CA ALA A 917 -5.87 -13.98 -21.53
C ALA A 917 -6.05 -12.90 -20.45
N ARG A 918 -7.04 -12.01 -20.61
CA ARG A 918 -7.35 -10.93 -19.65
C ARG A 918 -8.79 -10.43 -19.81
N GLY A 919 -9.49 -10.25 -18.70
CA GLY A 919 -10.82 -9.64 -18.63
C GLY A 919 -11.99 -10.61 -18.77
N SER A 920 -13.19 -10.04 -18.78
CA SER A 920 -14.45 -10.75 -19.01
C SER A 920 -15.35 -9.94 -19.94
N VAL A 921 -16.39 -10.56 -20.49
CA VAL A 921 -17.35 -9.89 -21.38
C VAL A 921 -17.96 -8.67 -20.69
N ARG A 922 -18.34 -8.80 -19.41
CA ARG A 922 -18.84 -7.68 -18.60
C ARG A 922 -17.88 -6.50 -18.48
N HIS A 923 -16.57 -6.74 -18.47
CA HIS A 923 -15.60 -5.64 -18.48
C HIS A 923 -15.66 -4.89 -19.81
N LEU A 924 -15.64 -5.61 -20.93
CA LEU A 924 -15.73 -5.00 -22.26
C LEU A 924 -17.08 -4.30 -22.49
N ALA A 925 -18.19 -4.88 -22.01
CA ALA A 925 -19.52 -4.29 -22.10
C ALA A 925 -19.59 -2.89 -21.46
N ARG A 926 -18.90 -2.65 -20.33
CA ARG A 926 -18.87 -1.33 -19.66
C ARG A 926 -18.29 -0.20 -20.52
N LEU A 927 -17.56 -0.51 -21.59
CA LEU A 927 -17.15 0.51 -22.55
C LEU A 927 -18.34 1.02 -23.38
N PHE A 928 -19.35 0.19 -23.62
CA PHE A 928 -20.43 0.48 -24.57
C PHE A 928 -21.81 0.63 -23.95
N SER A 929 -22.08 -0.04 -22.83
CA SER A 929 -23.42 -0.16 -22.28
C SER A 929 -23.55 0.49 -20.91
N GLY A 930 -24.75 1.00 -20.67
CA GLY A 930 -25.21 1.42 -19.37
C GLY A 930 -25.39 0.28 -18.37
N LYS A 931 -25.72 0.64 -17.13
CA LYS A 931 -26.08 -0.28 -16.04
C LYS A 931 -26.94 0.43 -15.00
N LEU A 932 -27.67 -0.32 -14.19
CA LEU A 932 -28.27 0.22 -12.97
C LEU A 932 -27.25 0.17 -11.82
N VAL A 933 -27.05 1.28 -11.13
CA VAL A 933 -26.21 1.35 -9.93
C VAL A 933 -27.02 1.82 -8.73
N THR A 934 -26.44 1.73 -7.54
CA THR A 934 -27.03 2.26 -6.31
C THR A 934 -26.21 3.47 -5.85
N ASP A 935 -26.87 4.60 -5.60
CA ASP A 935 -26.23 5.80 -5.09
C ASP A 935 -25.94 5.74 -3.57
N ALA A 936 -25.30 6.77 -3.04
CA ALA A 936 -24.99 6.87 -1.60
C ALA A 936 -26.22 6.89 -0.67
N ALA A 937 -27.42 7.14 -1.20
CA ALA A 937 -28.68 7.10 -0.46
C ALA A 937 -29.40 5.75 -0.58
N GLY A 938 -28.80 4.77 -1.25
CA GLY A 938 -29.41 3.46 -1.48
C GLY A 938 -30.45 3.44 -2.60
N ARG A 939 -30.52 4.49 -3.43
CA ARG A 939 -31.50 4.61 -4.51
C ARG A 939 -30.95 4.05 -5.82
N PRO A 940 -31.76 3.35 -6.62
CA PRO A 940 -31.35 2.90 -7.95
C PRO A 940 -31.21 4.10 -8.89
N VAL A 941 -30.04 4.21 -9.55
CA VAL A 941 -29.72 5.26 -10.52
C VAL A 941 -29.34 4.61 -11.85
N PRO A 942 -30.06 4.91 -12.94
CA PRO A 942 -29.68 4.50 -14.28
C PRO A 942 -28.40 5.21 -14.72
N VAL A 943 -27.39 4.44 -15.14
CA VAL A 943 -26.26 4.94 -15.90
C VAL A 943 -26.54 4.53 -17.34
N THR A 944 -26.91 5.46 -18.20
CA THR A 944 -27.29 5.15 -19.59
C THR A 944 -26.12 5.15 -20.55
N HIS A 945 -24.99 5.76 -20.17
CA HIS A 945 -23.79 5.87 -21.00
C HIS A 945 -22.74 4.80 -20.68
N GLY A 946 -22.05 4.31 -21.71
CA GLY A 946 -20.81 3.56 -21.56
C GLY A 946 -19.60 4.48 -21.40
N LEU A 947 -18.50 3.97 -20.84
CA LEU A 947 -17.27 4.76 -20.64
C LEU A 947 -16.64 5.29 -21.94
N ARG A 948 -16.92 4.67 -23.09
CA ARG A 948 -16.50 5.19 -24.40
C ARG A 948 -17.17 6.53 -24.72
N GLU A 949 -18.46 6.65 -24.41
CA GLU A 949 -19.28 7.84 -24.66
C GLU A 949 -18.97 8.95 -23.65
N GLY A 950 -18.56 8.56 -22.45
CA GLY A 950 -18.37 9.46 -21.33
C GLY A 950 -19.64 9.50 -20.49
N VAL A 951 -19.52 9.18 -19.20
CA VAL A 951 -20.65 9.23 -18.28
C VAL A 951 -20.93 10.67 -17.83
N THR A 952 -22.18 11.00 -17.52
CA THR A 952 -22.52 12.34 -16.99
C THR A 952 -21.96 12.53 -15.58
N PRO A 953 -21.88 13.77 -15.06
CA PRO A 953 -21.48 14.03 -13.68
C PRO A 953 -22.31 13.26 -12.64
N GLU A 954 -23.63 13.19 -12.84
CA GLU A 954 -24.57 12.50 -11.94
C GLU A 954 -24.35 10.98 -11.98
N GLU A 955 -24.18 10.42 -13.18
CA GLU A 955 -23.88 9.00 -13.39
C GLU A 955 -22.54 8.60 -12.76
N MET A 956 -21.51 9.45 -12.94
CA MET A 956 -20.20 9.24 -12.36
C MET A 956 -20.28 9.25 -10.83
N PHE A 957 -20.98 10.23 -10.25
CA PHE A 957 -21.15 10.30 -8.80
C PHE A 957 -21.91 9.09 -8.24
N ALA A 958 -22.94 8.61 -8.95
CA ALA A 958 -23.63 7.38 -8.57
C ALA A 958 -22.69 6.15 -8.64
N CYS A 959 -21.82 6.06 -9.65
CA CYS A 959 -20.83 4.99 -9.78
C CYS A 959 -19.77 4.99 -8.66
N VAL A 960 -19.40 6.17 -8.15
CA VAL A 960 -18.42 6.31 -7.06
C VAL A 960 -18.88 5.61 -5.78
N ALA A 961 -20.17 5.59 -5.48
CA ALA A 961 -20.69 4.96 -4.28
C ALA A 961 -20.29 3.49 -4.18
N GLY A 962 -20.60 2.71 -5.22
CA GLY A 962 -20.24 1.30 -5.29
C GLY A 962 -18.72 1.06 -5.35
N ALA A 963 -17.96 1.96 -5.99
CA ALA A 963 -16.49 1.86 -6.02
C ALA A 963 -15.88 1.97 -4.61
N ARG A 964 -16.32 2.95 -3.83
CA ARG A 964 -15.80 3.18 -2.48
C ARG A 964 -16.26 2.13 -1.49
N GLU A 965 -17.52 1.68 -1.60
CA GLU A 965 -18.02 0.55 -0.82
C GLU A 965 -17.26 -0.74 -1.11
N GLY A 966 -16.95 -1.01 -2.38
CA GLY A 966 -16.15 -2.16 -2.79
C GLY A 966 -14.74 -2.12 -2.17
N LEU A 967 -14.03 -0.99 -2.30
CA LEU A 967 -12.70 -0.82 -1.70
C LEU A 967 -12.72 -0.93 -0.17
N ALA A 968 -13.71 -0.30 0.49
CA ALA A 968 -13.88 -0.40 1.94
C ALA A 968 -14.15 -1.84 2.40
N SER A 969 -14.98 -2.58 1.65
CA SER A 969 -15.28 -3.99 1.92
C SER A 969 -14.03 -4.85 1.78
N ILE A 970 -13.25 -4.65 0.72
CA ILE A 970 -11.98 -5.35 0.52
C ILE A 970 -11.05 -5.10 1.72
N ASN A 971 -10.82 -3.84 2.11
CA ASN A 971 -9.99 -3.51 3.29
C ASN A 971 -10.52 -4.13 4.59
N TYR A 972 -11.83 -4.10 4.78
CA TYR A 972 -12.47 -4.70 5.96
C TYR A 972 -12.25 -6.21 6.00
N GLU A 973 -12.39 -6.89 4.86
CA GLU A 973 -12.07 -8.30 4.73
C GLU A 973 -10.59 -8.55 5.01
N MET A 974 -9.67 -7.83 4.35
CA MET A 974 -8.21 -7.96 4.55
C MET A 974 -7.81 -7.85 6.04
N THR A 975 -8.49 -6.97 6.80
CA THR A 975 -8.15 -6.64 8.19
C THR A 975 -8.82 -7.52 9.24
N ARG A 976 -10.05 -7.99 9.02
CA ARG A 976 -10.81 -8.78 10.01
C ARG A 976 -10.58 -10.28 9.89
N ASN A 977 -10.33 -10.72 8.67
CA ASN A 977 -10.07 -12.11 8.36
C ASN A 977 -8.99 -12.04 7.30
N PRO A 978 -7.69 -12.16 7.65
CA PRO A 978 -6.61 -12.19 6.67
C PRO A 978 -6.69 -13.46 5.79
N TYR A 979 -7.84 -13.66 5.14
CA TYR A 979 -8.22 -14.58 4.08
C TYR A 979 -8.44 -16.03 4.49
N GLY A 980 -9.08 -16.26 5.64
CA GLY A 980 -9.42 -17.62 6.08
C GLY A 980 -8.20 -18.44 6.52
N VAL A 981 -7.01 -17.86 6.55
CA VAL A 981 -5.75 -18.53 6.97
C VAL A 981 -5.65 -18.62 8.50
N ALA A 982 -6.40 -17.78 9.23
CA ALA A 982 -6.70 -18.01 10.64
C ALA A 982 -7.51 -19.32 10.89
N ALA A 983 -7.87 -20.07 9.83
CA ALA A 983 -8.48 -21.40 9.93
C ALA A 983 -7.47 -22.55 10.00
N ALA A 984 -6.15 -22.30 9.99
CA ALA A 984 -5.22 -23.25 10.60
C ALA A 984 -5.50 -23.22 12.11
N GLY A 985 -6.39 -24.12 12.55
CA GLY A 985 -6.90 -24.12 13.91
C GLY A 985 -5.76 -24.04 14.93
N PRO A 986 -5.94 -23.29 16.04
CA PRO A 986 -4.89 -23.10 17.02
C PRO A 986 -4.34 -24.46 17.49
N PRO A 987 -3.09 -24.52 18.02
CA PRO A 987 -2.45 -25.77 18.43
C PRO A 987 -3.45 -26.65 19.17
N LYS A 988 -3.57 -27.95 18.85
CA LYS A 988 -4.62 -28.81 19.43
C LYS A 988 -4.19 -29.49 20.73
N GLY A 989 -2.89 -29.46 21.05
CA GLY A 989 -2.34 -30.09 22.24
C GLY A 989 -2.91 -29.57 23.57
N PHE A 990 -2.78 -30.38 24.62
CA PHE A 990 -3.24 -30.06 25.98
C PHE A 990 -2.12 -29.54 26.91
N GLY A 991 -0.88 -29.49 26.43
CA GLY A 991 0.26 -28.88 27.11
C GLY A 991 0.04 -27.39 27.42
N VAL A 992 0.73 -26.88 28.43
CA VAL A 992 0.61 -25.50 28.93
C VAL A 992 0.77 -24.47 27.81
N LEU A 993 1.80 -24.61 26.98
CA LEU A 993 2.13 -23.69 25.89
C LEU A 993 1.06 -23.74 24.79
N ALA A 994 0.65 -24.94 24.37
CA ALA A 994 -0.44 -25.11 23.42
C ALA A 994 -1.73 -24.45 23.92
N ARG A 995 -2.11 -24.65 25.20
CA ARG A 995 -3.27 -23.99 25.83
C ARG A 995 -3.11 -22.48 25.84
N ALA A 996 -1.93 -21.97 26.19
CA ALA A 996 -1.63 -20.54 26.24
C ALA A 996 -1.74 -19.89 24.86
N MET A 997 -1.23 -20.54 23.81
CA MET A 997 -1.32 -20.07 22.41
C MET A 997 -2.76 -19.91 21.91
N ARG A 998 -3.74 -20.63 22.49
CA ARG A 998 -5.17 -20.46 22.15
C ARG A 998 -5.88 -19.41 23.00
N ALA A 999 -5.28 -19.02 24.12
CA ALA A 999 -5.94 -18.18 25.11
C ALA A 999 -5.88 -16.71 24.69
N THR A 1000 -7.02 -16.01 24.76
CA THR A 1000 -7.07 -14.55 24.60
C THR A 1000 -6.26 -13.84 25.69
N ASN A 1001 -6.24 -14.41 26.90
CA ASN A 1001 -5.35 -14.00 27.97
C ASN A 1001 -4.53 -15.21 28.44
N PRO A 1002 -3.27 -15.35 28.01
CA PRO A 1002 -2.43 -16.51 28.34
C PRO A 1002 -1.86 -16.48 29.76
N GLY A 1003 -1.77 -15.30 30.40
CA GLY A 1003 -1.18 -15.16 31.75
C GLY A 1003 -1.77 -16.13 32.79
N PRO A 1004 -3.12 -16.21 32.91
CA PRO A 1004 -3.77 -17.18 33.79
C PRO A 1004 -3.45 -18.65 33.50
N VAL A 1005 -3.12 -19.01 32.27
CA VAL A 1005 -2.73 -20.40 31.92
C VAL A 1005 -1.39 -20.74 32.56
N PHE A 1006 -0.39 -19.86 32.39
CA PHE A 1006 0.94 -20.04 32.97
C PHE A 1006 0.92 -19.97 34.50
N ALA A 1007 0.16 -19.03 35.08
CA ALA A 1007 0.10 -18.88 36.53
C ALA A 1007 -0.52 -20.10 37.22
N ARG A 1008 -1.57 -20.71 36.62
CA ARG A 1008 -2.16 -21.96 37.11
C ARG A 1008 -1.20 -23.14 36.96
N ALA A 1009 -0.51 -23.25 35.83
CA ALA A 1009 0.49 -24.29 35.61
C ALA A 1009 1.61 -24.20 36.65
N ALA A 1010 2.10 -22.98 36.93
CA ALA A 1010 3.13 -22.72 37.93
C ALA A 1010 2.67 -23.07 39.36
N ALA A 1011 1.44 -22.73 39.72
CA ALA A 1011 0.86 -23.07 41.03
C ALA A 1011 0.66 -24.59 41.21
N ALA A 1012 0.38 -25.31 40.12
CA ALA A 1012 0.22 -26.76 40.11
C ALA A 1012 1.54 -27.53 39.94
N GLY A 1013 2.66 -26.86 39.65
CA GLY A 1013 3.92 -27.51 39.30
C GLY A 1013 3.84 -28.33 38.00
N GLU A 1014 3.01 -27.89 37.05
CA GLU A 1014 2.84 -28.57 35.76
C GLU A 1014 4.13 -28.51 34.93
N VAL A 1015 4.36 -29.57 34.17
CA VAL A 1015 5.41 -29.65 33.14
C VAL A 1015 4.72 -29.81 31.79
N ASP A 1016 5.01 -28.91 30.85
CA ASP A 1016 4.62 -29.10 29.46
C ASP A 1016 5.62 -30.06 28.79
N PRO A 1017 5.20 -31.24 28.34
CA PRO A 1017 6.12 -32.21 27.74
C PRO A 1017 6.57 -31.79 26.33
N LEU A 1018 6.02 -30.71 25.76
CA LEU A 1018 6.30 -30.24 24.41
C LEU A 1018 6.13 -31.35 23.36
N THR A 1019 4.98 -32.04 23.40
CA THR A 1019 4.62 -33.08 22.41
C THR A 1019 3.85 -32.50 21.22
N ASP A 1020 3.30 -31.29 21.36
CA ASP A 1020 2.60 -30.59 20.29
C ASP A 1020 3.62 -29.91 19.35
N LEU A 1021 3.48 -30.14 18.05
CA LEU A 1021 4.45 -29.70 17.04
C LEU A 1021 4.71 -28.18 17.09
N ASP A 1022 3.66 -27.37 17.20
CA ASP A 1022 3.81 -25.90 17.25
C ASP A 1022 4.57 -25.48 18.51
N SER A 1023 4.28 -26.13 19.64
CA SER A 1023 4.94 -25.88 20.92
C SER A 1023 6.44 -26.22 20.87
N ARG A 1024 6.80 -27.32 20.19
CA ARG A 1024 8.21 -27.74 19.98
C ARG A 1024 8.98 -26.77 19.12
N LEU A 1025 8.43 -26.44 17.95
CA LEU A 1025 9.06 -25.53 17.01
C LEU A 1025 9.20 -24.13 17.64
N PHE A 1026 8.21 -23.69 18.40
CA PHE A 1026 8.28 -22.44 19.16
C PHE A 1026 9.38 -22.48 20.22
N ALA A 1027 9.59 -23.62 20.89
CA ALA A 1027 10.70 -23.79 21.83
C ALA A 1027 12.08 -23.83 21.16
N GLY A 1028 12.16 -23.97 19.83
CA GLY A 1028 13.40 -24.17 19.10
C GLY A 1028 13.87 -25.62 19.08
N LEU A 1029 12.96 -26.56 19.33
CA LEU A 1029 13.20 -28.01 19.25
C LEU A 1029 12.79 -28.54 17.88
N PRO A 1030 13.48 -29.57 17.35
CA PRO A 1030 13.07 -30.23 16.11
C PRO A 1030 11.70 -30.92 16.28
N PRO A 1031 10.98 -31.19 15.17
CA PRO A 1031 9.86 -32.13 15.21
C PRO A 1031 10.33 -33.45 15.81
N ASP A 1032 9.44 -34.17 16.52
CA ASP A 1032 9.76 -35.56 16.89
C ASP A 1032 10.04 -36.34 15.60
N ASP A 1033 11.00 -37.27 15.64
CA ASP A 1033 11.07 -38.33 14.64
C ASP A 1033 9.71 -39.04 14.70
N ALA A 1034 8.80 -38.70 13.78
CA ALA A 1034 7.59 -39.48 13.62
C ALA A 1034 8.05 -40.91 13.24
N PRO A 1035 7.57 -41.96 13.92
CA PRO A 1035 7.90 -43.33 13.53
C PRO A 1035 7.49 -43.64 12.09
#